data_AF-A0A7C4Z0N5-F1
#
_entry.id   AF-A0A7C4Z0N5-F1
#
_cell.length_a   1.000
_cell.length_b   1.000
_cell.length_c   1.000
_cell.angle_alpha   90.00
_cell.angle_beta   90.00
_cell.angle_gamma   90.00
#
_symmetry.space_group_name_H-M   'P 1'
#
loop_
_entity.id
_entity.type
_entity.pdbx_description
1 polymer ?
#
loop_
_entity_poly.entity_id
_entity_poly.type
_entity_poly.pdbx_seq_one_letter_code
_entity_poly.pdbx_strand_id
1 'polypeptide(L)'
;PFAILDYQNFLKNIGEQGRMVRGAVDWPFTRQYRGTIPYLYQIEQQVRWAMGWPLGIAAFAGLAWAVWRAVRGRAAAGEYIMLAWVVPYFLINGAFMVKFMRYMVILTPFLGLLGAALLTTLAERLAGTRWRRLGPALIAVALAWTAAYALAFFTIYTRPHTWIQASRWIYENVPDGSVIAVEHWDDELPKPLREPGMNSGAHGYQHITLPLYEEDTPAKYEIIKTALQQADYIILASNRLYGSIPRLPKRYPMTIAYYDLLFRGELGFELVKTFTSYPRLGPLVWVDDHADESFTVYDHPKPLIFKKVRTLSDEEIWEKLGGKWEGAIPGWVGDKGPAGGRPTARKSLLLDRPVGELPVVDDFRWNALASRHAGIAVLVWWAAVVLLGLIAAPLAFVVFDRLPDRGWAFSKPLALLCIGYANWLGASLRLTQNRTPIIALFALGLAGLSASIAWRRREAFLAHLRRQWRLLLTIEGLFAFAYGAFVLVRLLNPDLWQPWTGGEKPMEFAFLNAVLKSAWFPPYDPYFAHGYINYYYYGLYLVSLLIKLTGIAPAVAFNLAVPTLFAMTVCGAFGVGYALAAGLRRARDDWRRGIAGGLLSAALVAVMGNLAAFAQLQRAVGSLGGSTFTSNIPGLQPLVRLIPGLLQLARGVRLPPFDYWAPSRVITNTINEFPFWSFLFADLHPHMIAIAFALTAMAGVLNMLCRPAVPGELAGRRAVAVLAPYLPGWGELASWLALPLLIGALGAINTWDLPTYIGLAVLAYLLRVGRDAHWRLALAKTAVFAGGLAVLCYVLYLPFYRHYAAMSVGIGLTRGRTDGWQWLTIWGCFLFLALSYYLVELRRRGERVPILRWVRMIMEHWTVLPRLEALHRRLVREAGPLYHTERLALGIGLLTAVALALLKYWPGALAALVLIGGGLLFRRRRAGPQEDFVNLLVFVGFLLLLGVEVFFLRDFLQGGDHYRMNTLFKFYIQAWV
;
A
#
# COMPACT_ATOMS: atom_id res chain seq x y z
N PRO A 1 -5.91 24.32 -18.51
CA PRO A 1 -4.73 23.68 -19.14
C PRO A 1 -3.77 23.01 -18.13
N PHE A 2 -3.25 23.75 -17.13
CA PHE A 2 -2.28 23.21 -16.16
C PHE A 2 -2.80 22.00 -15.36
N ALA A 3 -4.08 22.00 -14.96
CA ALA A 3 -4.71 20.87 -14.29
C ALA A 3 -4.77 19.57 -15.13
N ILE A 4 -4.70 19.69 -16.46
CA ILE A 4 -4.72 18.55 -17.41
C ILE A 4 -3.29 18.15 -17.79
N LEU A 5 -2.43 19.14 -18.03
CA LEU A 5 -1.03 18.96 -18.44
C LEU A 5 -0.15 18.46 -17.29
N ASP A 6 -0.43 18.90 -16.06
CA ASP A 6 0.24 18.50 -14.82
C ASP A 6 -0.77 17.98 -13.81
N TYR A 7 -1.49 16.94 -14.24
CA TYR A 7 -2.57 16.33 -13.46
C TYR A 7 -2.08 15.78 -12.11
N GLN A 8 -0.82 15.34 -12.02
CA GLN A 8 -0.25 14.81 -10.78
C GLN A 8 -0.07 15.89 -9.73
N ASN A 9 0.56 17.02 -10.08
CA ASN A 9 0.69 18.13 -9.14
C ASN A 9 -0.68 18.75 -8.85
N PHE A 10 -1.58 18.79 -9.81
CA PHE A 10 -2.96 19.22 -9.55
C PHE A 10 -3.64 18.34 -8.49
N LEU A 11 -3.65 17.01 -8.62
CA LEU A 11 -4.24 16.12 -7.61
C LEU A 11 -3.53 16.20 -6.25
N LYS A 12 -2.19 16.31 -6.25
CA LYS A 12 -1.41 16.49 -5.02
C LYS A 12 -1.83 17.77 -4.31
N ASN A 13 -1.86 18.90 -5.02
CA ASN A 13 -2.22 20.19 -4.49
C ASN A 13 -3.69 20.20 -4.00
N ILE A 14 -4.63 19.64 -4.77
CA ILE A 14 -6.02 19.49 -4.34
C ILE A 14 -6.14 18.61 -3.10
N GLY A 15 -5.35 17.53 -3.00
CA GLY A 15 -5.30 16.67 -1.82
C GLY A 15 -4.72 17.38 -0.59
N GLU A 16 -3.66 18.16 -0.76
CA GLU A 16 -3.04 18.99 0.27
C GLU A 16 -4.00 20.08 0.77
N GLN A 17 -4.57 20.86 -0.14
CA GLN A 17 -5.58 21.87 0.17
C GLN A 17 -6.81 21.24 0.83
N GLY A 18 -7.24 20.06 0.35
CA GLY A 18 -8.32 19.28 0.94
C GLY A 18 -8.03 18.83 2.37
N ARG A 19 -6.80 18.44 2.69
CA ARG A 19 -6.38 18.12 4.07
C ARG A 19 -6.33 19.37 4.94
N MET A 20 -5.83 20.48 4.40
CA MET A 20 -5.79 21.78 5.09
C MET A 20 -7.21 22.25 5.45
N VAL A 21 -8.16 22.31 4.52
CA VAL A 21 -9.52 22.82 4.80
C VAL A 21 -10.30 21.96 5.80
N ARG A 22 -10.03 20.65 5.83
CA ARG A 22 -10.58 19.72 6.84
C ARG A 22 -9.85 19.77 8.19
N GLY A 23 -8.78 20.56 8.30
CA GLY A 23 -7.98 20.71 9.50
C GLY A 23 -7.00 19.56 9.76
N ALA A 24 -6.86 18.60 8.84
CA ALA A 24 -5.99 17.43 8.98
C ALA A 24 -4.49 17.78 8.92
N VAL A 25 -4.15 18.97 8.44
CA VAL A 25 -2.82 19.57 8.59
C VAL A 25 -2.99 20.88 9.34
N ASP A 26 -2.15 21.10 10.34
CA ASP A 26 -2.19 22.30 11.18
C ASP A 26 -1.26 23.39 10.64
N TRP A 27 -1.82 24.34 9.87
CA TRP A 27 -1.10 25.49 9.36
C TRP A 27 -1.41 26.74 10.20
N PRO A 28 -0.45 27.64 10.48
CA PRO A 28 -0.66 28.79 11.37
C PRO A 28 -1.87 29.66 11.03
N PHE A 29 -2.02 30.09 9.77
CA PHE A 29 -3.14 30.93 9.31
C PHE A 29 -4.52 30.24 9.39
N THR A 30 -4.57 28.92 9.58
CA THR A 30 -5.85 28.20 9.74
C THR A 30 -6.34 28.19 11.19
N ARG A 31 -5.46 28.47 12.17
CA ARG A 31 -5.76 28.36 13.60
C ARG A 31 -6.85 29.33 14.04
N GLN A 32 -7.00 30.45 13.33
CA GLN A 32 -8.10 31.40 13.52
C GLN A 32 -9.49 30.77 13.41
N TYR A 33 -9.65 29.58 12.83
CA TYR A 33 -10.95 28.92 12.73
C TYR A 33 -11.22 27.88 13.82
N ARG A 34 -10.24 27.62 14.70
CA ARG A 34 -10.42 26.71 15.84
C ARG A 34 -11.45 27.31 16.81
N GLY A 35 -12.33 26.46 17.34
CA GLY A 35 -13.44 26.86 18.21
C GLY A 35 -14.63 27.54 17.51
N THR A 36 -14.60 27.72 16.19
CA THR A 36 -15.75 28.29 15.44
C THR A 36 -16.84 27.26 15.18
N ILE A 37 -18.10 27.72 15.17
CA ILE A 37 -19.27 26.86 14.90
C ILE A 37 -19.41 26.67 13.37
N PRO A 38 -19.44 25.42 12.85
CA PRO A 38 -19.69 25.15 11.44
C PRO A 38 -20.97 25.80 10.93
N TYR A 39 -20.97 26.24 9.67
CA TYR A 39 -22.03 27.03 9.02
C TYR A 39 -22.27 28.43 9.63
N LEU A 40 -22.47 28.51 10.95
CA LEU A 40 -22.82 29.75 11.64
C LEU A 40 -21.73 30.81 11.49
N TYR A 41 -20.46 30.45 11.60
CA TYR A 41 -19.36 31.40 11.40
C TYR A 41 -19.37 32.02 10.00
N GLN A 42 -19.62 31.23 8.96
CA GLN A 42 -19.70 31.74 7.58
C GLN A 42 -20.90 32.67 7.40
N ILE A 43 -22.06 32.33 7.99
CA ILE A 43 -23.25 33.18 7.98
C ILE A 43 -22.96 34.50 8.70
N GLU A 44 -22.38 34.45 9.90
CA GLU A 44 -22.06 35.62 10.70
C GLU A 44 -21.11 36.57 9.95
N GLN A 45 -20.03 36.04 9.39
CA GLN A 45 -19.03 36.84 8.65
C GLN A 45 -19.63 37.43 7.36
N GLN A 46 -20.46 36.69 6.64
CA GLN A 46 -21.15 37.19 5.45
C GLN A 46 -22.19 38.28 5.78
N VAL A 47 -22.98 38.08 6.84
CA VAL A 47 -24.03 39.03 7.24
C VAL A 47 -23.43 40.31 7.85
N ARG A 48 -22.41 40.19 8.71
CA ARG A 48 -21.83 41.36 9.39
C ARG A 48 -20.94 42.19 8.49
N TRP A 49 -20.08 41.55 7.69
CA TRP A 49 -18.97 42.23 7.02
C TRP A 49 -19.04 42.17 5.50
N ALA A 50 -19.38 41.03 4.90
CA ALA A 50 -19.36 40.94 3.43
C ALA A 50 -20.55 41.67 2.77
N MET A 51 -21.79 41.34 3.18
CA MET A 51 -23.02 41.85 2.57
C MET A 51 -23.66 43.00 3.38
N GLY A 52 -23.26 43.16 4.64
CA GLY A 52 -23.91 44.05 5.60
C GLY A 52 -25.26 43.51 6.10
N TRP A 53 -25.72 44.01 7.26
CA TRP A 53 -26.83 43.41 7.99
C TRP A 53 -28.13 43.24 7.20
N PRO A 54 -28.72 44.28 6.57
CA PRO A 54 -30.02 44.14 5.93
C PRO A 54 -30.02 43.20 4.73
N LEU A 55 -28.99 43.31 3.87
CA LEU A 55 -28.85 42.47 2.68
C LEU A 55 -28.46 41.04 3.05
N GLY A 56 -27.54 40.86 4.01
CA GLY A 56 -27.13 39.54 4.49
C GLY A 56 -28.28 38.77 5.16
N ILE A 57 -29.08 39.44 6.00
CA ILE A 57 -30.28 38.82 6.61
C ILE A 57 -31.27 38.43 5.52
N ALA A 58 -31.58 39.34 4.58
CA ALA A 58 -32.50 39.05 3.49
C ALA A 58 -32.00 37.88 2.62
N ALA A 59 -30.71 37.80 2.34
CA ALA A 59 -30.07 36.75 1.57
C ALA A 59 -30.23 35.36 2.20
N PHE A 60 -29.83 35.18 3.47
CA PHE A 60 -29.95 33.88 4.13
C PHE A 60 -31.40 33.52 4.47
N ALA A 61 -32.25 34.49 4.78
CA ALA A 61 -33.70 34.27 4.90
C ALA A 61 -34.32 33.84 3.57
N GLY A 62 -33.87 34.45 2.46
CA GLY A 62 -34.27 34.10 1.10
C GLY A 62 -33.86 32.69 0.72
N LEU A 63 -32.64 32.28 1.08
CA LEU A 63 -32.19 30.88 0.91
C LEU A 63 -33.08 29.91 1.70
N ALA A 64 -33.33 30.18 2.98
CA ALA A 64 -34.19 29.32 3.80
C ALA A 64 -35.61 29.22 3.24
N TRP A 65 -36.16 30.35 2.77
CA TRP A 65 -37.48 30.41 2.13
C TRP A 65 -37.54 29.63 0.81
N ALA A 66 -36.52 29.76 -0.05
CA ALA A 66 -36.44 29.04 -1.31
C ALA A 66 -36.30 27.53 -1.11
N VAL A 67 -35.45 27.09 -0.16
CA VAL A 67 -35.33 25.68 0.23
C VAL A 67 -36.67 25.14 0.74
N TRP A 68 -37.37 25.88 1.60
CA TRP A 68 -38.69 25.49 2.09
C TRP A 68 -39.72 25.33 0.96
N ARG A 69 -39.74 26.26 -0.02
CA ARG A 69 -40.61 26.15 -1.19
C ARG A 69 -40.27 24.94 -2.06
N ALA A 70 -38.98 24.67 -2.27
CA ALA A 70 -38.51 23.52 -3.04
C ALA A 70 -38.92 22.19 -2.39
N VAL A 71 -38.73 22.05 -1.08
CA VAL A 71 -39.16 20.85 -0.32
C VAL A 71 -40.67 20.65 -0.37
N ARG A 72 -41.45 21.74 -0.46
CA ARG A 72 -42.91 21.70 -0.59
C ARG A 72 -43.40 21.51 -2.03
N GLY A 73 -42.51 21.35 -3.01
CA GLY A 73 -42.86 21.21 -4.42
C GLY A 73 -43.40 22.50 -5.06
N ARG A 74 -43.11 23.67 -4.47
CA ARG A 74 -43.62 24.99 -4.87
C ARG A 74 -42.56 25.90 -5.49
N ALA A 75 -41.35 25.39 -5.73
CA ALA A 75 -40.29 26.13 -6.39
C ALA A 75 -40.39 26.02 -7.91
N ALA A 76 -40.01 27.07 -8.64
CA ALA A 76 -39.89 27.05 -10.09
C ALA A 76 -38.61 26.31 -10.54
N ALA A 77 -38.55 25.91 -11.82
CA ALA A 77 -37.38 25.21 -12.37
C ALA A 77 -36.06 25.99 -12.16
N GLY A 78 -36.07 27.32 -12.33
CA GLY A 78 -34.91 28.16 -12.08
C GLY A 78 -34.43 28.16 -10.63
N GLU A 79 -35.35 28.08 -9.66
CA GLU A 79 -35.02 27.98 -8.24
C GLU A 79 -34.34 26.64 -7.93
N TYR A 80 -34.82 25.53 -8.52
CA TYR A 80 -34.14 24.22 -8.36
C TYR A 80 -32.73 24.23 -8.94
N ILE A 81 -32.51 24.86 -10.11
CA ILE A 81 -31.18 24.99 -10.71
C ILE A 81 -30.24 25.77 -9.80
N MET A 82 -30.70 26.90 -9.25
CA MET A 82 -29.90 27.69 -8.30
C MET A 82 -29.61 26.91 -7.02
N LEU A 83 -30.61 26.25 -6.42
CA LEU A 83 -30.45 25.48 -5.19
C LEU A 83 -29.53 24.25 -5.38
N ALA A 84 -29.53 23.64 -6.57
CA ALA A 84 -28.63 22.52 -6.90
C ALA A 84 -27.14 22.90 -6.85
N TRP A 85 -26.81 24.19 -6.98
CA TRP A 85 -25.47 24.71 -6.75
C TRP A 85 -25.28 25.23 -5.32
N VAL A 86 -26.16 26.13 -4.88
CA VAL A 86 -26.02 26.87 -3.61
C VAL A 86 -26.04 25.93 -2.41
N VAL A 87 -26.96 24.96 -2.38
CA VAL A 87 -27.12 24.08 -1.21
C VAL A 87 -25.93 23.12 -1.08
N PRO A 88 -25.52 22.33 -2.10
CA PRO A 88 -24.37 21.45 -1.96
C PRO A 88 -23.07 22.21 -1.67
N TYR A 89 -22.84 23.35 -2.34
CA TYR A 89 -21.63 24.14 -2.10
C TYR A 89 -21.57 24.70 -0.67
N PHE A 90 -22.68 25.25 -0.16
CA PHE A 90 -22.76 25.76 1.21
C PHE A 90 -22.63 24.63 2.25
N LEU A 91 -23.24 23.47 2.00
CA LEU A 91 -23.12 22.31 2.90
C LEU A 91 -21.68 21.79 2.98
N ILE A 92 -20.97 21.73 1.84
CA ILE A 92 -19.57 21.27 1.81
C ILE A 92 -18.64 22.30 2.48
N ASN A 93 -18.69 23.56 2.04
CA ASN A 93 -17.77 24.59 2.52
C ASN A 93 -18.08 25.03 3.95
N GLY A 94 -19.35 25.06 4.33
CA GLY A 94 -19.77 25.40 5.68
C GLY A 94 -19.36 24.34 6.73
N ALA A 95 -19.14 23.09 6.29
CA ALA A 95 -18.64 22.01 7.14
C ALA A 95 -17.12 22.03 7.34
N PHE A 96 -16.36 22.78 6.53
CA PHE A 96 -14.90 22.83 6.64
C PHE A 96 -14.43 23.44 7.97
N MET A 97 -13.26 22.99 8.43
CA MET A 97 -12.58 23.61 9.56
C MET A 97 -12.15 25.02 9.18
N VAL A 98 -11.52 25.18 8.02
CA VAL A 98 -11.10 26.47 7.46
C VAL A 98 -12.29 27.19 6.83
N LYS A 99 -12.49 28.47 7.18
CA LYS A 99 -13.70 29.23 6.82
C LYS A 99 -13.37 30.61 6.25
N PHE A 100 -12.43 30.67 5.31
CA PHE A 100 -12.11 31.91 4.61
C PHE A 100 -13.37 32.54 4.01
N MET A 101 -13.53 33.85 4.20
CA MET A 101 -14.70 34.58 3.73
C MET A 101 -14.80 34.53 2.19
N ARG A 102 -13.67 34.55 1.49
CA ARG A 102 -13.59 34.41 0.02
C ARG A 102 -14.21 33.12 -0.54
N TYR A 103 -14.32 32.05 0.25
CA TYR A 103 -14.98 30.82 -0.23
C TYR A 103 -16.48 31.01 -0.44
N MET A 104 -17.10 32.01 0.20
CA MET A 104 -18.51 32.32 0.03
C MET A 104 -18.80 33.30 -1.11
N VAL A 105 -17.78 33.92 -1.72
CA VAL A 105 -17.96 34.94 -2.77
C VAL A 105 -18.75 34.42 -3.98
N ILE A 106 -18.59 33.14 -4.30
CA ILE A 106 -19.28 32.47 -5.42
C ILE A 106 -20.78 32.29 -5.10
N LEU A 107 -21.16 32.28 -3.82
CA LEU A 107 -22.56 32.20 -3.40
C LEU A 107 -23.24 33.57 -3.30
N THR A 108 -22.48 34.63 -3.05
CA THR A 108 -23.01 35.98 -2.79
C THR A 108 -24.03 36.47 -3.85
N PRO A 109 -23.81 36.32 -5.18
CA PRO A 109 -24.79 36.74 -6.18
C PRO A 109 -26.12 35.97 -6.09
N PHE A 110 -26.05 34.66 -5.89
CA PHE A 110 -27.23 33.81 -5.78
C PHE A 110 -28.00 34.10 -4.48
N LEU A 111 -27.28 34.27 -3.38
CA LEU A 111 -27.85 34.68 -2.10
C LEU A 111 -28.56 36.04 -2.21
N GLY A 112 -27.95 37.00 -2.93
CA GLY A 112 -28.57 38.29 -3.23
C GLY A 112 -29.87 38.15 -4.03
N LEU A 113 -29.88 37.31 -5.09
CA LEU A 113 -31.08 37.04 -5.89
C LEU A 113 -32.21 36.39 -5.08
N LEU A 114 -31.87 35.42 -4.22
CA LEU A 114 -32.83 34.76 -3.34
C LEU A 114 -33.40 35.73 -2.29
N GLY A 115 -32.57 36.62 -1.75
CA GLY A 115 -33.00 37.69 -0.86
C GLY A 115 -33.91 38.70 -1.55
N ALA A 116 -33.58 39.11 -2.78
CA ALA A 116 -34.42 39.98 -3.59
C ALA A 116 -35.79 39.35 -3.87
N ALA A 117 -35.81 38.07 -4.29
CA ALA A 117 -37.04 37.33 -4.55
C ALA A 117 -37.93 37.21 -3.30
N LEU A 118 -37.35 37.02 -2.11
CA LEU A 118 -38.09 37.01 -0.85
C LEU A 118 -38.72 38.37 -0.58
N LEU A 119 -37.95 39.46 -0.69
CA LEU A 119 -38.41 40.81 -0.37
C LEU A 119 -39.50 41.30 -1.34
N THR A 120 -39.36 41.03 -2.64
CA THR A 120 -40.37 41.39 -3.64
C THR A 120 -41.66 40.60 -3.44
N THR A 121 -41.56 39.29 -3.20
CA THR A 121 -42.73 38.45 -2.90
C THR A 121 -43.44 38.91 -1.63
N LEU A 122 -42.68 39.32 -0.60
CA LEU A 122 -43.25 39.86 0.63
C LEU A 122 -43.97 41.20 0.38
N ALA A 123 -43.40 42.08 -0.44
CA ALA A 123 -44.02 43.34 -0.82
C ALA A 123 -45.35 43.13 -1.57
N GLU A 124 -45.38 42.21 -2.53
CA GLU A 124 -46.58 41.85 -3.28
C GLU A 124 -47.68 41.29 -2.37
N ARG A 125 -47.33 40.37 -1.46
CA ARG A 125 -48.30 39.76 -0.52
C ARG A 125 -48.89 40.77 0.47
N LEU A 126 -48.11 41.76 0.88
CA LEU A 126 -48.55 42.76 1.86
C LEU A 126 -49.29 43.95 1.22
N ALA A 127 -49.24 44.11 -0.10
CA ALA A 127 -49.81 45.26 -0.82
C ALA A 127 -51.29 45.52 -0.54
N GLY A 128 -52.08 44.46 -0.29
CA GLY A 128 -53.50 44.54 0.06
C GLY A 128 -53.82 44.63 1.56
N THR A 129 -52.81 44.76 2.43
CA THR A 129 -52.99 44.73 3.89
C THR A 129 -52.66 46.08 4.55
N ARG A 130 -52.97 46.24 5.84
CA ARG A 130 -52.53 47.41 6.63
C ARG A 130 -51.00 47.62 6.63
N TRP A 131 -50.22 46.60 6.27
CA TRP A 131 -48.76 46.61 6.22
C TRP A 131 -48.17 46.87 4.82
N ARG A 132 -48.96 47.38 3.86
CA ARG A 132 -48.55 47.62 2.45
C ARG A 132 -47.23 48.38 2.24
N ARG A 133 -46.80 49.20 3.22
CA ARG A 133 -45.54 49.95 3.16
C ARG A 133 -44.32 49.16 3.64
N LEU A 134 -44.50 48.05 4.36
CA LEU A 134 -43.41 47.31 5.01
C LEU A 134 -42.46 46.68 3.98
N GLY A 135 -42.98 46.01 2.94
CA GLY A 135 -42.14 45.39 1.90
C GLY A 135 -41.26 46.40 1.16
N PRO A 136 -41.83 47.47 0.57
CA PRO A 136 -41.04 48.53 -0.06
C PRO A 136 -40.06 49.22 0.91
N ALA A 137 -40.44 49.42 2.17
CA ALA A 137 -39.54 49.98 3.18
C ALA A 137 -38.35 49.07 3.46
N LEU A 138 -38.55 47.75 3.58
CA LEU A 138 -37.45 46.78 3.76
C LEU A 138 -36.51 46.75 2.55
N ILE A 139 -37.05 46.82 1.33
CA ILE A 139 -36.26 46.93 0.10
C ILE A 139 -35.44 48.22 0.11
N ALA A 140 -36.07 49.36 0.41
CA ALA A 140 -35.39 50.66 0.46
C ALA A 140 -34.28 50.68 1.52
N VAL A 141 -34.53 50.13 2.71
CA VAL A 141 -33.52 49.99 3.78
C VAL A 141 -32.37 49.10 3.33
N ALA A 142 -32.66 47.96 2.70
CA ALA A 142 -31.62 47.06 2.21
C ALA A 142 -30.74 47.72 1.14
N LEU A 143 -31.33 48.42 0.17
CA LEU A 143 -30.60 49.12 -0.88
C LEU A 143 -29.81 50.32 -0.32
N ALA A 144 -30.43 51.16 0.51
CA ALA A 144 -29.78 52.33 1.09
C ALA A 144 -28.62 51.94 1.99
N TRP A 145 -28.78 50.92 2.83
CA TRP A 145 -27.69 50.41 3.67
C TRP A 145 -26.56 49.82 2.82
N THR A 146 -26.89 48.99 1.83
CA THR A 146 -25.87 48.37 0.96
C THR A 146 -25.07 49.45 0.23
N ALA A 147 -25.74 50.47 -0.32
CA ALA A 147 -25.10 51.60 -0.96
C ALA A 147 -24.21 52.38 0.02
N ALA A 148 -24.72 52.71 1.21
CA ALA A 148 -23.96 53.42 2.23
C ALA A 148 -22.73 52.62 2.68
N TYR A 149 -22.87 51.32 2.90
CA TYR A 149 -21.78 50.43 3.32
C TYR A 149 -20.74 50.24 2.21
N ALA A 150 -21.16 50.07 0.95
CA ALA A 150 -20.26 49.96 -0.19
C ALA A 150 -19.47 51.26 -0.43
N LEU A 151 -20.14 52.42 -0.35
CA LEU A 151 -19.48 53.72 -0.41
C LEU A 151 -18.49 53.89 0.74
N ALA A 152 -18.86 53.47 1.95
CA ALA A 152 -17.98 53.52 3.12
C ALA A 152 -16.74 52.65 2.94
N PHE A 153 -16.89 51.42 2.41
CA PHE A 153 -15.78 50.50 2.14
C PHE A 153 -14.86 51.03 1.04
N PHE A 154 -15.40 51.66 0.00
CA PHE A 154 -14.60 52.25 -1.07
C PHE A 154 -13.63 53.34 -0.56
N THR A 155 -13.99 54.06 0.52
CA THR A 155 -13.11 55.08 1.11
C THR A 155 -11.81 54.53 1.69
N ILE A 156 -11.66 53.22 1.86
CA ILE A 156 -10.41 52.60 2.29
C ILE A 156 -9.35 52.77 1.20
N TYR A 157 -9.74 52.57 -0.06
CA TYR A 157 -8.85 52.66 -1.22
C TYR A 157 -8.53 54.10 -1.65
N THR A 158 -9.22 55.10 -1.11
CA THR A 158 -8.89 56.52 -1.34
C THR A 158 -7.82 57.04 -0.38
N ARG A 159 -7.42 56.24 0.61
CA ARG A 159 -6.37 56.57 1.59
C ARG A 159 -5.13 55.70 1.31
N PRO A 160 -3.92 56.18 1.63
CA PRO A 160 -2.73 55.34 1.56
C PRO A 160 -2.88 54.08 2.42
N HIS A 161 -2.36 52.94 1.96
CA HIS A 161 -2.40 51.69 2.72
C HIS A 161 -1.75 51.87 4.10
N THR A 162 -2.32 51.27 5.14
CA THR A 162 -1.88 51.49 6.54
C THR A 162 -0.44 51.05 6.78
N TRP A 163 0.05 50.00 6.11
CA TRP A 163 1.48 49.65 6.13
C TRP A 163 2.39 50.71 5.54
N ILE A 164 1.97 51.41 4.49
CA ILE A 164 2.75 52.50 3.90
C ILE A 164 2.78 53.69 4.86
N GLN A 165 1.64 54.02 5.47
CA GLN A 165 1.57 55.06 6.51
C GLN A 165 2.46 54.73 7.72
N ALA A 166 2.41 53.49 8.20
CA ALA A 166 3.25 53.01 9.30
C ALA A 166 4.73 53.05 8.93
N SER A 167 5.09 52.59 7.73
CA SER A 167 6.47 52.59 7.25
C SER A 167 7.05 54.00 7.16
N ARG A 168 6.28 54.94 6.61
CA ARG A 168 6.68 56.35 6.53
C ARG A 168 6.88 56.94 7.93
N TRP A 169 5.94 56.69 8.84
CA TRP A 169 6.08 57.17 10.21
C TRP A 169 7.32 56.58 10.90
N ILE A 170 7.63 55.30 10.67
CA ILE A 170 8.84 54.66 11.21
C ILE A 170 10.09 55.38 10.71
N TYR A 171 10.25 55.59 9.40
CA TYR A 171 11.41 56.29 8.85
C TYR A 171 11.52 57.76 9.34
N GLU A 172 10.40 58.40 9.67
CA GLU A 172 10.39 59.78 10.15
C GLU A 172 10.61 59.92 11.67
N ASN A 173 10.36 58.87 12.47
CA ASN A 173 10.26 58.99 13.93
C ASN A 173 11.09 57.97 14.73
N VAL A 174 11.53 56.87 14.11
CA VAL A 174 12.38 55.86 14.76
C VAL A 174 13.86 56.25 14.55
N PRO A 175 14.69 56.29 15.60
CA PRO A 175 16.11 56.64 15.46
C PRO A 175 16.90 55.65 14.59
N ASP A 176 17.84 56.16 13.81
CA ASP A 176 18.77 55.35 13.04
C ASP A 176 19.52 54.34 13.93
N GLY A 177 19.73 53.13 13.42
CA GLY A 177 20.37 52.03 14.14
C GLY A 177 19.46 51.28 15.12
N SER A 178 18.19 51.69 15.30
CA SER A 178 17.25 51.01 16.19
C SER A 178 17.01 49.54 15.82
N VAL A 179 16.79 48.73 16.85
CA VAL A 179 16.43 47.32 16.73
C VAL A 179 14.90 47.16 16.75
N ILE A 180 14.34 46.57 15.69
CA ILE A 180 12.91 46.41 15.48
C ILE A 180 12.55 44.91 15.56
N ALA A 181 11.72 44.55 16.53
CA ALA A 181 11.15 43.22 16.62
C ALA A 181 9.88 43.10 15.76
N VAL A 182 9.80 42.04 14.95
CA VAL A 182 8.70 41.72 14.03
C VAL A 182 8.25 40.27 14.19
N GLU A 183 7.03 39.95 13.77
CA GLU A 183 6.43 38.63 13.98
C GLU A 183 6.69 37.66 12.82
N HIS A 184 7.15 36.43 13.13
CA HIS A 184 7.22 35.34 12.14
C HIS A 184 5.81 34.97 11.68
N TRP A 185 5.58 34.90 10.36
CA TRP A 185 4.29 34.70 9.67
C TRP A 185 3.39 35.94 9.50
N ASP A 186 3.81 37.12 9.91
CA ASP A 186 3.18 38.38 9.48
C ASP A 186 4.10 39.17 8.54
N ASP A 187 3.59 40.25 7.98
CA ASP A 187 4.35 41.16 7.13
C ASP A 187 5.37 41.97 7.93
N GLU A 188 6.61 42.02 7.45
CA GLU A 188 7.66 42.85 8.05
C GLU A 188 7.43 44.34 7.72
N LEU A 189 7.56 45.19 8.75
CA LEU A 189 7.51 46.65 8.64
C LEU A 189 8.79 47.25 9.27
N PRO A 190 9.32 48.36 8.71
CA PRO A 190 8.78 49.14 7.60
C PRO A 190 9.01 48.51 6.21
N LYS A 191 8.14 48.82 5.24
CA LYS A 191 8.32 48.50 3.81
C LYS A 191 9.25 49.52 3.13
N PRO A 192 10.00 49.15 2.09
CA PRO A 192 10.74 50.13 1.28
C PRO A 192 9.76 51.02 0.52
N LEU A 193 9.97 52.33 0.58
CA LEU A 193 9.18 53.33 -0.15
C LEU A 193 9.98 53.89 -1.34
N ARG A 194 9.30 54.59 -2.25
CA ARG A 194 9.94 55.11 -3.48
C ARG A 194 10.76 56.38 -3.23
N GLU A 195 10.47 57.08 -2.14
CA GLU A 195 11.13 58.31 -1.76
C GLU A 195 12.61 58.04 -1.36
N PRO A 196 13.57 58.90 -1.76
CA PRO A 196 14.97 58.74 -1.39
C PRO A 196 15.17 58.65 0.13
N GLY A 197 16.01 57.72 0.58
CA GLY A 197 16.27 57.49 2.02
C GLY A 197 15.24 56.64 2.76
N MET A 198 14.04 56.40 2.19
CA MET A 198 12.95 55.67 2.87
C MET A 198 13.06 54.14 2.71
N ASN A 199 14.16 53.58 3.20
CA ASN A 199 14.40 52.14 3.27
C ASN A 199 15.22 51.77 4.52
N SER A 200 14.99 50.59 5.10
CA SER A 200 15.65 50.16 6.34
C SER A 200 17.18 50.20 6.28
N GLY A 201 17.77 49.95 5.11
CA GLY A 201 19.23 49.98 4.93
C GLY A 201 19.84 51.37 5.09
N ALA A 202 19.14 52.43 4.64
CA ALA A 202 19.60 53.80 4.78
C ALA A 202 19.60 54.29 6.24
N HIS A 203 18.70 53.75 7.06
CA HIS A 203 18.58 54.06 8.49
C HIS A 203 19.35 53.08 9.39
N GLY A 204 19.96 52.03 8.83
CA GLY A 204 20.70 51.03 9.61
C GLY A 204 19.84 50.23 10.59
N TYR A 205 18.53 50.09 10.35
CA TYR A 205 17.65 49.31 11.24
C TYR A 205 18.05 47.84 11.28
N GLN A 206 17.99 47.25 12.48
CA GLN A 206 18.21 45.82 12.69
C GLN A 206 16.88 45.14 12.99
N HIS A 207 16.62 43.99 12.38
CA HIS A 207 15.37 43.27 12.57
C HIS A 207 15.56 42.00 13.39
N ILE A 208 14.72 41.81 14.41
CA ILE A 208 14.63 40.58 15.21
C ILE A 208 13.28 39.92 14.94
N THR A 209 13.28 38.66 14.52
CA THR A 209 12.04 37.93 14.25
C THR A 209 11.59 37.13 15.47
N LEU A 210 10.36 37.36 15.92
CA LEU A 210 9.72 36.65 17.01
C LEU A 210 8.95 35.40 16.49
N PRO A 211 9.32 34.17 16.88
CA PRO A 211 8.70 32.93 16.39
C PRO A 211 7.40 32.60 17.14
N LEU A 212 6.44 33.53 17.18
CA LEU A 212 5.29 33.44 18.11
C LEU A 212 4.31 32.30 17.79
N TYR A 213 4.28 31.76 16.57
CA TYR A 213 3.48 30.57 16.21
C TYR A 213 4.14 29.22 16.51
N GLU A 214 5.42 29.21 16.86
CA GLU A 214 6.13 27.98 17.25
C GLU A 214 5.68 27.51 18.63
N GLU A 215 5.92 26.25 18.97
CA GLU A 215 5.51 25.69 20.26
C GLU A 215 6.15 26.45 21.43
N ASP A 216 5.37 26.64 22.51
CA ASP A 216 5.88 27.22 23.74
C ASP A 216 6.86 26.24 24.40
N THR A 217 8.13 26.62 24.41
CA THR A 217 9.26 25.80 24.88
C THR A 217 10.26 26.69 25.63
N PRO A 218 11.16 26.11 26.45
CA PRO A 218 12.25 26.86 27.06
C PRO A 218 13.11 27.62 26.02
N ALA A 219 13.35 27.01 24.85
CA ALA A 219 14.12 27.65 23.79
C ALA A 219 13.41 28.89 23.21
N LYS A 220 12.09 28.82 23.01
CA LYS A 220 11.29 29.98 22.57
C LYS A 220 11.28 31.10 23.61
N TYR A 221 11.24 30.75 24.90
CA TYR A 221 11.36 31.72 25.98
C TYR A 221 12.67 32.51 25.88
N GLU A 222 13.82 31.86 25.70
CA GLU A 222 15.11 32.55 25.57
C GLU A 222 15.15 33.51 24.37
N ILE A 223 14.51 33.12 23.25
CA ILE A 223 14.39 33.99 22.07
C ILE A 223 13.56 35.24 22.41
N ILE A 224 12.38 35.06 23.05
CA ILE A 224 11.52 36.18 23.45
C ILE A 224 12.23 37.07 24.48
N LYS A 225 12.91 36.49 25.48
CA LYS A 225 13.69 37.23 26.49
C LYS A 225 14.74 38.11 25.82
N THR A 226 15.56 37.51 24.95
CA THR A 226 16.62 38.22 24.22
C THR A 226 16.03 39.34 23.35
N ALA A 227 14.94 39.07 22.64
CA ALA A 227 14.27 40.06 21.81
C ALA A 227 13.71 41.23 22.63
N LEU A 228 13.07 40.97 23.79
CA LEU A 228 12.58 42.02 24.70
C LEU A 228 13.73 42.89 25.22
N GLN A 229 14.89 42.31 25.50
CA GLN A 229 16.07 43.04 25.96
C GLN A 229 16.70 43.91 24.87
N GLN A 230 16.78 43.40 23.64
CA GLN A 230 17.48 44.06 22.54
C GLN A 230 16.60 45.03 21.74
N ALA A 231 15.30 44.74 21.55
CA ALA A 231 14.45 45.51 20.64
C ALA A 231 14.08 46.90 21.20
N ASP A 232 14.32 47.95 20.45
CA ASP A 232 13.87 49.31 20.78
C ASP A 232 12.38 49.50 20.45
N TYR A 233 11.90 48.79 19.43
CA TYR A 233 10.51 48.81 18.97
C TYR A 233 9.98 47.40 18.73
N ILE A 234 8.71 47.16 19.05
CA ILE A 234 7.96 45.97 18.63
C ILE A 234 6.86 46.42 17.68
N ILE A 235 6.81 45.82 16.49
CA ILE A 235 5.82 46.18 15.47
C ILE A 235 4.93 44.97 15.19
N LEU A 236 3.63 45.14 15.45
CA LEU A 236 2.61 44.20 15.05
C LEU A 236 1.99 44.72 13.76
N ALA A 237 2.20 44.03 12.64
CA ALA A 237 1.75 44.49 11.33
C ALA A 237 0.24 44.30 11.13
N SER A 238 -0.35 43.30 11.78
CA SER A 238 -1.78 42.98 11.72
C SER A 238 -2.27 42.25 12.98
N ASN A 239 -3.54 41.85 12.99
CA ASN A 239 -4.12 41.01 14.04
C ASN A 239 -3.94 39.50 13.84
N ARG A 240 -3.16 39.07 12.83
CA ARG A 240 -3.01 37.66 12.46
C ARG A 240 -2.61 36.78 13.63
N LEU A 241 -1.53 37.13 14.34
CA LEU A 241 -1.01 36.27 15.40
C LEU A 241 -1.79 36.46 16.71
N TYR A 242 -1.87 37.69 17.22
CA TYR A 242 -2.56 37.95 18.49
C TYR A 242 -4.07 37.66 18.45
N GLY A 243 -4.69 37.66 17.26
CA GLY A 243 -6.10 37.28 17.08
C GLY A 243 -6.35 35.78 16.95
N SER A 244 -5.33 34.98 16.58
CA SER A 244 -5.47 33.54 16.33
C SER A 244 -4.86 32.66 17.42
N ILE A 245 -3.74 33.07 18.03
CA ILE A 245 -3.03 32.32 19.08
C ILE A 245 -3.90 32.08 20.33
N PRO A 246 -4.66 33.06 20.86
CA PRO A 246 -5.51 32.85 22.03
C PRO A 246 -6.59 31.78 21.88
N ARG A 247 -6.90 31.35 20.66
CA ARG A 247 -7.85 30.25 20.40
C ARG A 247 -7.28 28.88 20.76
N LEU A 248 -5.98 28.78 21.03
CA LEU A 248 -5.29 27.55 21.39
C LEU A 248 -4.57 27.66 22.77
N PRO A 249 -5.32 27.88 23.87
CA PRO A 249 -4.72 28.22 25.17
C PRO A 249 -3.85 27.12 25.78
N LYS A 250 -4.17 25.84 25.54
CA LYS A 250 -3.33 24.73 26.02
C LYS A 250 -2.05 24.54 25.20
N ARG A 251 -1.90 25.21 24.06
CA ARG A 251 -0.71 25.14 23.22
C ARG A 251 0.22 26.34 23.40
N TYR A 252 -0.36 27.52 23.62
CA TYR A 252 0.37 28.78 23.69
C TYR A 252 0.21 29.56 25.02
N PRO A 253 0.28 28.91 26.20
CA PRO A 253 0.06 29.60 27.47
C PRO A 253 1.04 30.75 27.74
N MET A 254 2.32 30.60 27.35
CA MET A 254 3.33 31.64 27.50
C MET A 254 3.15 32.75 26.46
N THR A 255 2.86 32.41 25.21
CA THR A 255 2.69 33.42 24.15
C THR A 255 1.42 34.25 24.33
N ILE A 256 0.35 33.66 24.87
CA ILE A 256 -0.85 34.42 25.25
C ILE A 256 -0.50 35.44 26.34
N ALA A 257 0.24 35.01 27.38
CA ALA A 257 0.71 35.91 28.42
C ALA A 257 1.61 37.03 27.87
N TYR A 258 2.47 36.73 26.88
CA TYR A 258 3.29 37.73 26.20
C TYR A 258 2.42 38.85 25.59
N TYR A 259 1.38 38.52 24.81
CA TYR A 259 0.51 39.57 24.24
C TYR A 259 -0.26 40.33 25.30
N ASP A 260 -0.84 39.65 26.29
CA ASP A 260 -1.60 40.29 27.36
C ASP A 260 -0.73 41.32 28.11
N LEU A 261 0.53 40.97 28.40
CA LEU A 261 1.48 41.85 29.07
C LEU A 261 2.00 42.97 28.15
N LEU A 262 2.19 42.70 26.85
CA LEU A 262 2.58 43.72 25.86
C LEU A 262 1.51 44.81 25.74
N PHE A 263 0.24 44.42 25.60
CA PHE A 263 -0.88 45.36 25.48
C PHE A 263 -1.14 46.15 26.77
N ARG A 264 -0.77 45.62 27.93
CA ARG A 264 -0.83 46.32 29.23
C ARG A 264 0.39 47.22 29.50
N GLY A 265 1.41 47.17 28.65
CA GLY A 265 2.67 47.88 28.84
C GLY A 265 3.57 47.30 29.94
N GLU A 266 3.25 46.10 30.44
CA GLU A 266 3.99 45.45 31.53
C GLU A 266 5.31 44.81 31.08
N LEU A 267 5.53 44.69 29.77
CA LEU A 267 6.81 44.22 29.19
C LEU A 267 7.86 45.33 29.00
N GLY A 268 7.58 46.55 29.47
CA GLY A 268 8.50 47.69 29.30
C GLY A 268 8.38 48.42 27.95
N PHE A 269 7.30 48.16 27.21
CA PHE A 269 6.98 48.81 25.94
C PHE A 269 5.63 49.52 26.02
N GLU A 270 5.51 50.71 25.43
CA GLU A 270 4.25 51.45 25.34
C GLU A 270 3.78 51.58 23.90
N LEU A 271 2.46 51.53 23.67
CA LEU A 271 1.89 51.73 22.34
C LEU A 271 1.98 53.22 21.95
N VAL A 272 2.89 53.55 21.03
CA VAL A 272 3.12 54.94 20.60
C VAL A 272 2.35 55.33 19.34
N LYS A 273 1.96 54.34 18.52
CA LYS A 273 1.24 54.63 17.28
C LYS A 273 0.34 53.46 16.86
N THR A 274 -0.83 53.82 16.32
CA THR A 274 -1.79 52.90 15.69
C THR A 274 -2.22 53.48 14.36
N PHE A 275 -2.23 52.66 13.31
CA PHE A 275 -2.72 53.05 11.99
C PHE A 275 -3.99 52.26 11.66
N THR A 276 -5.04 52.95 11.24
CA THR A 276 -6.31 52.33 10.83
C THR A 276 -6.84 52.98 9.56
N SER A 277 -7.53 52.19 8.74
CA SER A 277 -8.28 52.69 7.60
C SER A 277 -9.69 52.11 7.59
N TYR A 278 -10.45 52.36 8.66
CA TYR A 278 -11.82 51.84 8.77
C TYR A 278 -12.75 52.38 7.65
N PRO A 279 -13.69 51.56 7.13
CA PRO A 279 -14.75 52.03 6.26
C PRO A 279 -15.50 53.21 6.89
N ARG A 280 -15.70 54.30 6.16
CA ARG A 280 -16.37 55.49 6.67
C ARG A 280 -17.21 56.21 5.64
N LEU A 281 -18.33 56.79 6.08
CA LEU A 281 -19.19 57.65 5.28
C LEU A 281 -19.51 58.91 6.09
N GLY A 282 -18.80 60.01 5.81
CA GLY A 282 -18.87 61.21 6.65
C GLY A 282 -18.44 60.90 8.09
N PRO A 283 -19.26 61.22 9.12
CA PRO A 283 -18.95 60.92 10.52
C PRO A 283 -19.20 59.45 10.91
N LEU A 284 -19.85 58.65 10.07
CA LEU A 284 -20.14 57.25 10.35
C LEU A 284 -18.92 56.39 10.06
N VAL A 285 -18.46 55.62 11.05
CA VAL A 285 -17.30 54.72 10.95
C VAL A 285 -17.74 53.30 11.29
N TRP A 286 -17.39 52.34 10.43
CA TRP A 286 -17.58 50.92 10.69
C TRP A 286 -16.27 50.32 11.16
N VAL A 287 -16.17 49.99 12.44
CA VAL A 287 -14.99 49.31 13.01
C VAL A 287 -15.10 47.82 12.74
N ASP A 288 -14.16 47.29 11.96
CA ASP A 288 -14.14 45.91 11.46
C ASP A 288 -12.97 45.08 12.03
N ASP A 289 -12.42 45.47 13.18
CA ASP A 289 -11.33 44.77 13.90
C ASP A 289 -11.62 43.27 14.18
N HIS A 290 -12.91 42.88 14.21
CA HIS A 290 -13.38 41.52 14.48
C HIS A 290 -13.78 40.73 13.23
N ALA A 291 -13.57 41.29 12.04
CA ALA A 291 -13.79 40.56 10.80
C ALA A 291 -12.73 39.45 10.61
N ASP A 292 -13.07 38.46 9.79
CA ASP A 292 -12.16 37.39 9.37
C ASP A 292 -10.85 37.98 8.82
N GLU A 293 -9.71 37.30 9.04
CA GLU A 293 -8.41 37.78 8.60
C GLU A 293 -8.37 38.05 7.08
N SER A 294 -9.09 37.26 6.28
CA SER A 294 -9.13 37.45 4.82
C SER A 294 -9.91 38.69 4.38
N PHE A 295 -10.57 39.41 5.31
CA PHE A 295 -11.29 40.65 5.06
C PHE A 295 -10.47 41.90 5.37
N THR A 296 -9.63 41.90 6.42
CA THR A 296 -8.94 43.11 6.90
C THR A 296 -7.44 43.12 6.64
N VAL A 297 -6.75 41.98 6.79
CA VAL A 297 -5.27 41.97 6.83
C VAL A 297 -4.61 42.39 5.53
N TYR A 298 -5.28 42.17 4.38
CA TYR A 298 -4.70 42.46 3.06
C TYR A 298 -5.04 43.85 2.52
N ASP A 299 -6.21 44.39 2.84
CA ASP A 299 -6.69 45.67 2.27
C ASP A 299 -6.42 46.86 3.20
N HIS A 300 -6.61 46.67 4.51
CA HIS A 300 -6.49 47.72 5.53
C HIS A 300 -6.15 47.17 6.91
N PRO A 301 -4.97 46.54 7.07
CA PRO A 301 -4.52 46.02 8.35
C PRO A 301 -4.42 47.14 9.40
N LYS A 302 -4.32 46.75 10.67
CA LYS A 302 -4.15 47.65 11.81
C LYS A 302 -2.74 47.52 12.42
N PRO A 303 -1.72 48.21 11.87
CA PRO A 303 -0.39 48.22 12.45
C PRO A 303 -0.36 48.91 13.82
N LEU A 304 0.35 48.29 14.75
CA LEU A 304 0.59 48.78 16.11
C LEU A 304 2.09 48.87 16.33
N ILE A 305 2.55 50.04 16.78
CA ILE A 305 3.96 50.30 17.04
C ILE A 305 4.15 50.54 18.53
N PHE A 306 4.93 49.67 19.16
CA PHE A 306 5.29 49.76 20.56
C PHE A 306 6.74 50.24 20.69
N LYS A 307 6.98 51.21 21.56
CA LYS A 307 8.31 51.76 21.85
C LYS A 307 8.77 51.28 23.22
N LYS A 308 10.03 50.87 23.34
CA LYS A 308 10.66 50.55 24.63
C LYS A 308 10.76 51.82 25.48
N VAL A 309 10.21 51.75 26.68
CA VAL A 309 10.31 52.79 27.72
C VAL A 309 11.13 52.33 28.92
N ARG A 310 11.25 51.01 29.12
CA ARG A 310 12.00 50.41 30.22
C ARG A 310 12.54 49.06 29.81
N THR A 311 13.82 48.81 30.07
CA THR A 311 14.40 47.47 29.93
C THR A 311 14.13 46.67 31.21
N LEU A 312 13.52 45.50 31.07
CA LEU A 312 13.30 44.57 32.17
C LEU A 312 14.57 43.75 32.46
N SER A 313 14.81 43.46 33.73
CA SER A 313 15.82 42.48 34.16
C SER A 313 15.42 41.04 33.80
N ASP A 314 16.39 40.12 33.80
CA ASP A 314 16.14 38.69 33.57
C ASP A 314 15.13 38.14 34.59
N GLU A 315 15.24 38.56 35.85
CA GLU A 315 14.34 38.18 36.93
C GLU A 315 12.90 38.66 36.70
N GLU A 316 12.71 39.91 36.26
CA GLU A 316 11.39 40.45 35.95
C GLU A 316 10.74 39.75 34.74
N ILE A 317 11.52 39.40 33.71
CA ILE A 317 11.01 38.66 32.55
C ILE A 317 10.66 37.22 32.97
N TRP A 318 11.47 36.61 33.84
CA TRP A 318 11.19 35.29 34.40
C TRP A 318 9.91 35.28 35.25
N GLU A 319 9.68 36.28 36.11
CA GLU A 319 8.44 36.39 36.89
C GLU A 319 7.20 36.48 35.96
N LYS A 320 7.34 37.20 34.85
CA LYS A 320 6.25 37.45 33.91
C LYS A 320 5.96 36.31 32.94
N LEU A 321 6.97 35.58 32.46
CA LEU A 321 6.83 34.57 31.39
C LEU A 321 7.41 33.19 31.75
N GLY A 322 8.28 33.09 32.74
CA GLY A 322 8.97 31.87 33.17
C GLY A 322 8.02 30.75 33.60
N GLY A 323 8.36 29.50 33.25
CA GLY A 323 7.61 28.30 33.59
C GLY A 323 6.24 28.15 32.89
N LYS A 324 5.72 29.20 32.22
CA LYS A 324 4.39 29.14 31.58
C LYS A 324 4.29 28.13 30.45
N TRP A 325 5.42 27.72 29.84
CA TRP A 325 5.46 26.66 28.83
C TRP A 325 5.30 25.25 29.39
N GLU A 326 5.47 25.02 30.70
CA GLU A 326 5.41 23.66 31.29
C GLU A 326 4.03 23.01 31.12
N GLY A 327 2.98 23.83 31.12
CA GLY A 327 1.61 23.40 30.84
C GLY A 327 1.24 23.35 29.35
N ALA A 328 2.16 23.68 28.44
CA ALA A 328 1.91 23.66 27.02
C ALA A 328 1.85 22.22 26.48
N ILE A 329 0.90 21.94 25.59
CA ILE A 329 0.72 20.66 24.92
C ILE A 329 1.10 20.85 23.45
N PRO A 330 2.31 20.42 23.03
CA PRO A 330 2.75 20.55 21.65
C PRO A 330 1.79 19.90 20.66
N GLY A 331 1.49 20.59 19.55
CA GLY A 331 0.58 20.10 18.53
C GLY A 331 -0.90 20.05 18.93
N TRP A 332 -1.29 20.62 20.08
CA TRP A 332 -2.70 20.65 20.48
C TRP A 332 -3.53 21.56 19.57
N VAL A 333 -4.67 21.03 19.09
CA VAL A 333 -5.56 21.68 18.11
C VAL A 333 -7.02 21.75 18.56
N GLY A 334 -7.26 21.62 19.87
CA GLY A 334 -8.60 21.56 20.49
C GLY A 334 -9.04 20.15 20.89
N ASP A 335 -10.01 20.05 21.79
CA ASP A 335 -10.54 18.76 22.31
C ASP A 335 -11.30 17.94 21.23
N LYS A 336 -11.64 18.57 20.10
CA LYS A 336 -12.20 17.95 18.88
C LYS A 336 -11.26 18.12 17.69
N GLY A 337 -9.97 17.86 17.89
CA GLY A 337 -8.99 17.80 16.81
C GLY A 337 -9.41 16.84 15.69
N PRO A 338 -8.82 16.95 14.49
CA PRO A 338 -9.22 16.19 13.31
C PRO A 338 -9.21 14.69 13.63
N ALA A 339 -10.14 13.95 13.02
CA ALA A 339 -10.05 12.51 12.88
C ALA A 339 -8.87 12.07 11.98
N GLY A 340 -7.69 12.69 12.14
CA GLY A 340 -6.42 12.02 11.87
C GLY A 340 -6.28 11.04 13.02
N GLY A 341 -6.31 9.74 12.69
CA GLY A 341 -6.45 8.67 13.67
C GLY A 341 -5.66 8.95 14.93
N ARG A 342 -6.27 8.66 16.09
CA ARG A 342 -5.50 8.30 17.28
C ARG A 342 -4.26 7.55 16.78
N PRO A 343 -3.02 7.88 17.19
CA PRO A 343 -1.97 6.91 17.05
C PRO A 343 -2.55 5.66 17.69
N THR A 344 -2.96 4.70 16.86
CA THR A 344 -3.34 3.38 17.33
C THR A 344 -2.16 3.01 18.19
N ALA A 345 -2.39 2.80 19.50
CA ALA A 345 -1.33 2.53 20.46
C ALA A 345 -0.33 1.62 19.75
N ARG A 346 0.82 2.19 19.35
CA ARG A 346 1.74 1.46 18.48
C ARG A 346 2.10 0.24 19.30
N LYS A 347 1.88 -0.96 18.75
CA LYS A 347 2.26 -2.19 19.43
C LYS A 347 3.70 -1.98 19.91
N SER A 348 3.92 -2.10 21.22
CA SER A 348 5.27 -2.00 21.75
C SER A 348 6.10 -3.08 21.09
N LEU A 349 7.22 -2.67 20.49
CA LEU A 349 8.23 -3.59 19.95
C LEU A 349 9.22 -4.03 21.04
N LEU A 350 9.03 -3.58 22.27
CA LEU A 350 9.84 -3.96 23.42
C LEU A 350 9.39 -5.31 23.98
N LEU A 351 10.37 -6.07 24.46
CA LEU A 351 10.16 -7.28 25.25
C LEU A 351 9.59 -6.94 26.63
N ASP A 352 8.90 -7.89 27.25
CA ASP A 352 8.34 -7.73 28.60
C ASP A 352 9.40 -7.62 29.71
N ARG A 353 10.65 -7.95 29.41
CA ARG A 353 11.79 -7.91 30.33
C ARG A 353 13.10 -7.63 29.58
N PRO A 354 14.16 -7.16 30.27
CA PRO A 354 15.46 -6.94 29.65
C PRO A 354 16.01 -8.19 28.96
N VAL A 355 16.70 -8.00 27.82
CA VAL A 355 17.22 -9.11 27.01
C VAL A 355 18.20 -10.00 27.78
N GLY A 356 18.97 -9.41 28.71
CA GLY A 356 19.94 -10.13 29.54
C GLY A 356 19.31 -11.09 30.57
N GLU A 357 18.02 -10.95 30.85
CA GLU A 357 17.28 -11.83 31.76
C GLU A 357 16.55 -12.97 31.02
N LEU A 358 16.60 -12.98 29.68
CA LEU A 358 15.98 -14.04 28.90
C LEU A 358 16.79 -15.33 29.00
N PRO A 359 16.14 -16.50 29.13
CA PRO A 359 16.84 -17.76 29.09
C PRO A 359 17.47 -17.98 27.70
N VAL A 360 18.78 -18.18 27.69
CA VAL A 360 19.55 -18.47 26.48
C VAL A 360 19.62 -19.99 26.28
N VAL A 361 19.30 -20.43 25.06
CA VAL A 361 19.46 -21.82 24.64
C VAL A 361 20.76 -21.96 23.85
N ASP A 362 21.63 -22.92 24.21
CA ASP A 362 22.92 -23.17 23.55
C ASP A 362 23.14 -24.66 23.22
N ASP A 363 22.11 -25.34 22.70
CA ASP A 363 22.10 -26.78 22.45
C ASP A 363 22.15 -27.15 20.95
N PHE A 364 22.75 -26.30 20.12
CA PHE A 364 22.72 -26.41 18.64
C PHE A 364 24.09 -26.57 17.97
N ARG A 365 25.18 -26.73 18.74
CA ARG A 365 26.57 -26.85 18.23
C ARG A 365 27.27 -28.15 18.66
N TRP A 366 26.48 -29.20 18.91
CA TRP A 366 26.99 -30.46 19.47
C TRP A 366 27.77 -31.32 18.45
N ASN A 367 27.64 -31.07 17.14
CA ASN A 367 28.30 -31.85 16.10
C ASN A 367 29.58 -31.16 15.60
N ALA A 368 30.63 -31.22 16.42
CA ALA A 368 31.92 -30.61 16.11
C ALA A 368 32.58 -31.21 14.85
N LEU A 369 32.40 -32.51 14.59
CA LEU A 369 32.97 -33.19 13.43
C LEU A 369 32.39 -32.64 12.13
N ALA A 370 31.07 -32.63 11.99
CA ALA A 370 30.40 -32.07 10.81
C ALA A 370 30.68 -30.56 10.66
N SER A 371 30.82 -29.84 11.77
CA SER A 371 31.14 -28.40 11.74
C SER A 371 32.56 -28.10 11.24
N ARG A 372 33.50 -29.03 11.39
CA ARG A 372 34.91 -28.87 10.94
C ARG A 372 35.17 -29.43 9.54
N HIS A 373 34.37 -30.39 9.09
CA HIS A 373 34.55 -31.06 7.80
C HIS A 373 33.36 -30.83 6.87
N ALA A 374 33.54 -29.97 5.86
CA ALA A 374 32.48 -29.59 4.93
C ALA A 374 31.80 -30.78 4.24
N GLY A 375 32.56 -31.80 3.81
CA GLY A 375 31.98 -33.01 3.20
C GLY A 375 31.07 -33.80 4.15
N ILE A 376 31.47 -33.92 5.42
CA ILE A 376 30.63 -34.55 6.46
C ILE A 376 29.41 -33.69 6.75
N ALA A 377 29.56 -32.36 6.82
CA ALA A 377 28.46 -31.41 7.00
C ALA A 377 27.38 -31.60 5.93
N VAL A 378 27.79 -31.64 4.66
CA VAL A 378 26.91 -31.84 3.49
C VAL A 378 26.16 -33.16 3.60
N LEU A 379 26.84 -34.26 3.91
CA LEU A 379 26.22 -35.59 4.02
C LEU A 379 25.27 -35.70 5.21
N VAL A 380 25.67 -35.23 6.39
CA VAL A 380 24.84 -35.26 7.61
C VAL A 380 23.59 -34.40 7.43
N TRP A 381 23.74 -33.20 6.87
CA TRP A 381 22.62 -32.31 6.61
C TRP A 381 21.65 -32.91 5.58
N TRP A 382 22.17 -33.43 4.46
CA TRP A 382 21.35 -34.11 3.45
C TRP A 382 20.60 -35.30 4.05
N ALA A 383 21.29 -36.17 4.80
CA ALA A 383 20.70 -37.34 5.44
C ALA A 383 19.60 -36.95 6.44
N ALA A 384 19.81 -35.88 7.22
CA ALA A 384 18.79 -35.37 8.14
C ALA A 384 17.54 -34.89 7.40
N VAL A 385 17.69 -34.13 6.31
CA VAL A 385 16.56 -33.64 5.52
C VAL A 385 15.80 -34.80 4.85
N VAL A 386 16.52 -35.79 4.30
CA VAL A 386 15.91 -37.00 3.73
C VAL A 386 15.16 -37.80 4.80
N LEU A 387 15.77 -38.01 5.98
CA LEU A 387 15.15 -38.72 7.09
C LEU A 387 13.85 -38.04 7.55
N LEU A 388 13.87 -36.71 7.70
CA LEU A 388 12.65 -35.95 8.04
C LEU A 388 11.58 -36.09 6.96
N GLY A 389 11.96 -36.06 5.68
CA GLY A 389 11.04 -36.35 4.57
C GLY A 389 10.43 -37.75 4.66
N LEU A 390 11.24 -38.78 4.91
CA LEU A 390 10.77 -40.15 5.10
C LEU A 390 9.82 -40.29 6.30
N ILE A 391 10.12 -39.61 7.41
CA ILE A 391 9.26 -39.53 8.59
C ILE A 391 7.88 -38.95 8.22
N ALA A 392 7.83 -37.89 7.40
CA ALA A 392 6.57 -37.26 7.00
C ALA A 392 5.89 -37.93 5.79
N ALA A 393 6.55 -38.85 5.08
CA ALA A 393 6.02 -39.45 3.86
C ALA A 393 4.67 -40.18 4.05
N PRO A 394 4.43 -40.95 5.13
CA PRO A 394 3.10 -41.53 5.39
C PRO A 394 2.02 -40.48 5.66
N LEU A 395 2.36 -39.37 6.31
CA LEU A 395 1.44 -38.25 6.52
C LEU A 395 1.12 -37.57 5.17
N ALA A 396 2.14 -37.28 4.37
CA ALA A 396 1.98 -36.72 3.02
C ALA A 396 1.09 -37.63 2.15
N PHE A 397 1.25 -38.95 2.25
CA PHE A 397 0.44 -39.95 1.54
C PHE A 397 -1.06 -39.82 1.77
N VAL A 398 -1.43 -39.37 2.97
CA VAL A 398 -2.82 -39.15 3.39
C VAL A 398 -3.32 -37.75 3.03
N VAL A 399 -2.46 -36.72 3.16
CA VAL A 399 -2.78 -35.32 2.85
C VAL A 399 -2.91 -35.07 1.35
N PHE A 400 -2.07 -35.70 0.53
CA PHE A 400 -2.02 -35.52 -0.93
C PHE A 400 -2.55 -36.76 -1.65
N ASP A 401 -3.63 -37.36 -1.11
CA ASP A 401 -4.22 -38.62 -1.58
C ASP A 401 -4.61 -38.63 -3.06
N ARG A 402 -4.85 -37.46 -3.65
CA ARG A 402 -5.21 -37.31 -5.07
C ARG A 402 -4.03 -37.04 -5.97
N LEU A 403 -2.83 -36.77 -5.48
CA LEU A 403 -1.67 -36.55 -6.36
C LEU A 403 -1.03 -37.89 -6.78
N PRO A 404 -0.42 -37.97 -7.98
CA PRO A 404 0.16 -39.23 -8.47
C PRO A 404 1.28 -39.81 -7.60
N ASP A 405 2.12 -38.94 -7.02
CA ASP A 405 3.22 -39.28 -6.10
C ASP A 405 2.76 -39.34 -4.63
N ARG A 406 1.47 -39.13 -4.38
CA ARG A 406 0.88 -39.06 -3.03
C ARG A 406 1.60 -38.07 -2.11
N GLY A 407 2.17 -37.01 -2.69
CA GLY A 407 2.85 -35.94 -1.95
C GLY A 407 4.27 -36.25 -1.49
N TRP A 408 4.92 -37.29 -2.04
CA TRP A 408 6.32 -37.60 -1.74
C TRP A 408 7.25 -36.40 -2.00
N ALA A 409 7.02 -35.65 -3.08
CA ALA A 409 7.78 -34.45 -3.42
C ALA A 409 7.70 -33.34 -2.35
N PHE A 410 6.63 -33.32 -1.55
CA PHE A 410 6.35 -32.29 -0.54
C PHE A 410 6.57 -32.78 0.89
N SER A 411 7.05 -34.01 1.07
CA SER A 411 7.27 -34.63 2.39
C SER A 411 8.27 -33.85 3.24
N LYS A 412 9.37 -33.36 2.64
CA LYS A 412 10.43 -32.60 3.32
C LYS A 412 9.94 -31.25 3.88
N PRO A 413 9.32 -30.35 3.08
CA PRO A 413 8.74 -29.12 3.64
C PRO A 413 7.60 -29.39 4.63
N LEU A 414 6.79 -30.44 4.42
CA LEU A 414 5.75 -30.83 5.37
C LEU A 414 6.34 -31.27 6.71
N ALA A 415 7.44 -32.02 6.71
CA ALA A 415 8.14 -32.43 7.93
C ALA A 415 8.63 -31.22 8.74
N LEU A 416 9.31 -30.28 8.07
CA LEU A 416 9.78 -29.04 8.69
C LEU A 416 8.62 -28.23 9.27
N LEU A 417 7.52 -28.13 8.53
CA LEU A 417 6.36 -27.38 8.98
C LEU A 417 5.67 -28.04 10.17
N CYS A 418 5.42 -29.35 10.15
CA CYS A 418 4.74 -30.03 11.25
C CYS A 418 5.55 -30.00 12.55
N ILE A 419 6.84 -30.33 12.47
CA ILE A 419 7.75 -30.31 13.64
C ILE A 419 7.95 -28.87 14.11
N GLY A 420 8.20 -27.96 13.17
CA GLY A 420 8.40 -26.55 13.44
C GLY A 420 7.21 -25.89 14.07
N TYR A 421 6.01 -26.10 13.53
CA TYR A 421 4.77 -25.53 14.05
C TYR A 421 4.50 -26.00 15.49
N ALA A 422 4.62 -27.29 15.77
CA ALA A 422 4.38 -27.83 17.12
C ALA A 422 5.35 -27.22 18.15
N ASN A 423 6.66 -27.17 17.85
CA ASN A 423 7.66 -26.58 18.72
C ASN A 423 7.50 -25.05 18.85
N TRP A 424 7.20 -24.35 17.74
CA TRP A 424 7.01 -22.90 17.73
C TRP A 424 5.79 -22.49 18.53
N LEU A 425 4.68 -23.21 18.36
CA LEU A 425 3.46 -22.92 19.11
C LEU A 425 3.67 -23.20 20.60
N GLY A 426 4.31 -24.32 20.95
CA GLY A 426 4.69 -24.65 22.32
C GLY A 426 5.57 -23.58 22.97
N ALA A 427 6.59 -23.10 22.26
CA ALA A 427 7.49 -22.04 22.74
C ALA A 427 6.84 -20.66 22.75
N SER A 428 5.94 -20.36 21.82
CA SER A 428 5.17 -19.10 21.79
C SER A 428 4.15 -19.03 22.92
N LEU A 429 3.55 -20.16 23.30
CA LEU A 429 2.60 -20.29 24.40
C LEU A 429 3.28 -20.54 25.76
N ARG A 430 4.62 -20.58 25.79
CA ARG A 430 5.44 -20.91 26.98
C ARG A 430 5.16 -22.28 27.60
N LEU A 431 4.69 -23.24 26.81
CA LEU A 431 4.48 -24.65 27.22
C LEU A 431 5.78 -25.47 27.17
N THR A 432 6.63 -25.21 26.18
CA THR A 432 7.91 -25.93 25.98
C THR A 432 8.99 -24.98 25.47
N GLN A 433 10.25 -25.13 25.87
CA GLN A 433 11.34 -24.30 25.35
C GLN A 433 11.80 -24.76 23.97
N ASN A 434 12.33 -23.84 23.16
CA ASN A 434 12.97 -24.10 21.86
C ASN A 434 14.32 -24.82 21.99
N ARG A 435 14.31 -26.02 22.59
CA ARG A 435 15.48 -26.86 22.83
C ARG A 435 15.53 -28.05 21.88
N THR A 436 16.74 -28.51 21.55
CA THR A 436 16.99 -29.66 20.66
C THR A 436 16.28 -30.93 21.11
N PRO A 437 16.27 -31.34 22.40
CA PRO A 437 15.51 -32.52 22.84
C PRO A 437 13.99 -32.40 22.62
N ILE A 438 13.43 -31.19 22.74
CA ILE A 438 12.00 -30.94 22.50
C ILE A 438 11.67 -31.03 21.00
N ILE A 439 12.52 -30.47 20.14
CA ILE A 439 12.38 -30.60 18.69
C ILE A 439 12.49 -32.08 18.29
N ALA A 440 13.44 -32.82 18.86
CA ALA A 440 13.58 -34.26 18.65
C ALA A 440 12.34 -35.04 19.14
N LEU A 441 11.76 -34.66 20.28
CA LEU A 441 10.50 -35.24 20.78
C LEU A 441 9.34 -35.03 19.79
N PHE A 442 9.17 -33.83 19.24
CA PHE A 442 8.15 -33.58 18.21
C PHE A 442 8.44 -34.32 16.90
N ALA A 443 9.71 -34.48 16.51
CA ALA A 443 10.09 -35.31 15.39
C ALA A 443 9.75 -36.80 15.62
N LEU A 444 10.00 -37.32 16.82
CA LEU A 444 9.61 -38.68 17.24
C LEU A 444 8.09 -38.83 17.30
N GLY A 445 7.36 -37.81 17.77
CA GLY A 445 5.90 -37.78 17.77
C GLY A 445 5.33 -37.86 16.35
N LEU A 446 5.91 -37.10 15.41
CA LEU A 446 5.57 -37.19 13.99
C LEU A 446 5.93 -38.57 13.41
N ALA A 447 7.07 -39.14 13.79
CA ALA A 447 7.45 -40.49 13.38
C ALA A 447 6.47 -41.54 13.89
N GLY A 448 6.02 -41.45 15.15
CA GLY A 448 5.00 -42.31 15.74
C GLY A 448 3.64 -42.18 15.05
N LEU A 449 3.20 -40.95 14.76
CA LEU A 449 1.98 -40.71 13.98
C LEU A 449 2.08 -41.32 12.58
N SER A 450 3.20 -41.09 11.89
CA SER A 450 3.43 -41.59 10.54
C SER A 450 3.58 -43.11 10.50
N ALA A 451 4.21 -43.72 11.51
CA ALA A 451 4.27 -45.17 11.68
C ALA A 451 2.86 -45.76 11.91
N SER A 452 2.03 -45.11 12.72
CA SER A 452 0.62 -45.51 12.92
C SER A 452 -0.19 -45.42 11.62
N ILE A 453 -0.02 -44.35 10.84
CA ILE A 453 -0.64 -44.20 9.52
C ILE A 453 -0.16 -45.30 8.57
N ALA A 454 1.16 -45.49 8.47
CA ALA A 454 1.77 -46.52 7.62
C ALA A 454 1.30 -47.92 8.02
N TRP A 455 1.14 -48.21 9.31
CA TRP A 455 0.63 -49.48 9.82
C TRP A 455 -0.85 -49.69 9.46
N ARG A 456 -1.71 -48.70 9.75
CA ARG A 456 -3.16 -48.75 9.44
C ARG A 456 -3.45 -48.80 7.95
N ARG A 457 -2.56 -48.26 7.10
CA ARG A 457 -2.68 -48.22 5.64
C ARG A 457 -1.61 -49.06 4.93
N ARG A 458 -1.02 -50.04 5.60
CA ARG A 458 0.19 -50.76 5.13
C ARG A 458 0.06 -51.33 3.73
N GLU A 459 -1.08 -51.93 3.41
CA GLU A 459 -1.31 -52.54 2.11
C GLU A 459 -1.33 -51.48 0.99
N ALA A 460 -2.08 -50.40 1.21
CA ALA A 460 -2.16 -49.29 0.25
C ALA A 460 -0.83 -48.55 0.10
N PHE A 461 -0.11 -48.34 1.20
CA PHE A 461 1.18 -47.65 1.22
C PHE A 461 2.27 -48.47 0.53
N LEU A 462 2.44 -49.76 0.90
CA LEU A 462 3.40 -50.65 0.27
C LEU A 462 3.07 -50.90 -1.21
N ALA A 463 1.79 -51.04 -1.56
CA ALA A 463 1.37 -51.14 -2.96
C ALA A 463 1.73 -49.88 -3.76
N HIS A 464 1.58 -48.70 -3.18
CA HIS A 464 1.98 -47.45 -3.82
C HIS A 464 3.50 -47.37 -4.01
N LEU A 465 4.28 -47.68 -2.97
CA LEU A 465 5.75 -47.73 -3.05
C LEU A 465 6.21 -48.67 -4.17
N ARG A 466 5.68 -49.91 -4.22
CA ARG A 466 6.01 -50.89 -5.27
C ARG A 466 5.57 -50.43 -6.65
N ARG A 467 4.44 -49.73 -6.76
CA ARG A 467 3.88 -49.28 -8.05
C ARG A 467 4.61 -48.06 -8.61
N GLN A 468 5.04 -47.13 -7.75
CA GLN A 468 5.59 -45.83 -8.14
C GLN A 468 7.07 -45.67 -7.79
N TRP A 469 7.79 -46.72 -7.38
CA TRP A 469 9.18 -46.63 -6.92
C TRP A 469 10.11 -45.85 -7.86
N ARG A 470 9.90 -45.96 -9.19
CA ARG A 470 10.68 -45.19 -10.18
C ARG A 470 10.47 -43.70 -10.05
N LEU A 471 9.22 -43.27 -9.86
CA LEU A 471 8.88 -41.86 -9.65
C LEU A 471 9.45 -41.37 -8.32
N LEU A 472 9.31 -42.15 -7.24
CA LEU A 472 9.84 -41.79 -5.92
C LEU A 472 11.37 -41.68 -5.96
N LEU A 473 12.05 -42.63 -6.60
CA LEU A 473 13.50 -42.59 -6.82
C LEU A 473 13.92 -41.42 -7.71
N THR A 474 13.11 -41.07 -8.72
CA THR A 474 13.36 -39.88 -9.54
C THR A 474 13.27 -38.61 -8.70
N ILE A 475 12.29 -38.49 -7.81
CA ILE A 475 12.13 -37.35 -6.91
C ILE A 475 13.32 -37.24 -5.94
N GLU A 476 13.75 -38.34 -5.32
CA GLU A 476 14.92 -38.35 -4.42
C GLU A 476 16.24 -38.10 -5.17
N GLY A 477 16.40 -38.69 -6.36
CA GLY A 477 17.55 -38.44 -7.21
C GLY A 477 17.62 -36.98 -7.68
N LEU A 478 16.48 -36.40 -8.04
CA LEU A 478 16.37 -34.98 -8.39
C LEU A 478 16.70 -34.08 -7.19
N PHE A 479 16.21 -34.44 -5.99
CA PHE A 479 16.55 -33.72 -4.75
C PHE A 479 18.06 -33.75 -4.49
N ALA A 480 18.66 -34.94 -4.53
CA ALA A 480 20.09 -35.13 -4.29
C ALA A 480 20.94 -34.39 -5.34
N PHE A 481 20.55 -34.46 -6.61
CA PHE A 481 21.22 -33.74 -7.70
C PHE A 481 21.12 -32.22 -7.51
N ALA A 482 19.92 -31.68 -7.28
CA ALA A 482 19.73 -30.24 -7.09
C ALA A 482 20.47 -29.71 -5.85
N TYR A 483 20.40 -30.45 -4.75
CA TYR A 483 21.13 -30.13 -3.52
C TYR A 483 22.65 -30.14 -3.76
N GLY A 484 23.19 -31.21 -4.34
CA GLY A 484 24.61 -31.33 -4.63
C GLY A 484 25.12 -30.27 -5.62
N ALA A 485 24.37 -30.02 -6.69
CA ALA A 485 24.70 -28.98 -7.67
C ALA A 485 24.78 -27.59 -7.01
N PHE A 486 23.83 -27.26 -6.14
CA PHE A 486 23.83 -25.96 -5.47
C PHE A 486 24.85 -25.86 -4.33
N VAL A 487 25.21 -26.99 -3.69
CA VAL A 487 26.38 -27.06 -2.79
C VAL A 487 27.65 -26.71 -3.57
N LEU A 488 27.84 -27.25 -4.78
CA LEU A 488 29.00 -26.90 -5.62
C LEU A 488 29.03 -25.39 -5.93
N VAL A 489 27.88 -24.77 -6.22
CA VAL A 489 27.77 -23.32 -6.41
C VAL A 489 28.18 -22.57 -5.13
N ARG A 490 27.71 -23.00 -3.96
CA ARG A 490 28.11 -22.38 -2.67
C ARG A 490 29.58 -22.59 -2.33
N LEU A 491 30.20 -23.70 -2.74
CA LEU A 491 31.64 -23.92 -2.53
C LEU A 491 32.51 -22.92 -3.30
N LEU A 492 32.03 -22.37 -4.43
CA LEU A 492 32.74 -21.33 -5.18
C LEU A 492 32.75 -19.98 -4.45
N ASN A 493 31.73 -19.70 -3.64
CA ASN A 493 31.63 -18.49 -2.83
C ASN A 493 30.86 -18.76 -1.53
N PRO A 494 31.50 -19.38 -0.51
CA PRO A 494 30.83 -19.72 0.75
C PRO A 494 30.67 -18.51 1.69
N ASP A 495 31.16 -17.34 1.28
CA ASP A 495 31.23 -16.15 2.11
C ASP A 495 29.83 -15.68 2.54
N LEU A 496 29.76 -15.21 3.78
CA LEU A 496 28.57 -14.64 4.41
C LEU A 496 28.66 -13.10 4.52
N TRP A 497 29.77 -12.50 4.08
CA TRP A 497 29.98 -11.06 4.09
C TRP A 497 30.78 -10.63 2.86
N GLN A 498 30.31 -9.64 2.09
CA GLN A 498 31.14 -9.02 1.05
C GLN A 498 30.74 -7.54 0.91
N PRO A 499 31.67 -6.55 0.86
CA PRO A 499 31.30 -5.12 0.93
C PRO A 499 30.59 -4.52 -0.29
N TRP A 500 30.77 -5.07 -1.49
CA TRP A 500 30.39 -4.50 -2.79
C TRP A 500 29.33 -5.32 -3.56
N THR A 501 29.29 -6.63 -3.29
CA THR A 501 28.46 -7.67 -3.89
C THR A 501 27.82 -8.56 -2.82
N GLY A 502 28.07 -8.30 -1.53
CA GLY A 502 27.37 -8.94 -0.43
C GLY A 502 26.06 -8.23 -0.14
N GLY A 503 25.00 -9.02 0.04
CA GLY A 503 23.67 -8.55 0.38
C GLY A 503 23.45 -8.43 1.88
N GLU A 504 22.25 -8.79 2.29
CA GLU A 504 21.76 -8.68 3.66
C GLU A 504 22.12 -9.92 4.52
N LYS A 505 22.89 -10.89 4.00
CA LYS A 505 23.36 -12.10 4.73
C LYS A 505 23.77 -11.88 6.19
N PRO A 506 24.51 -10.81 6.55
CA PRO A 506 24.89 -10.55 7.94
C PRO A 506 23.68 -10.26 8.83
N MET A 507 22.67 -9.57 8.30
CA MET A 507 21.38 -9.34 8.96
C MET A 507 20.65 -10.66 9.17
N GLU A 508 20.46 -11.49 8.12
CA GLU A 508 19.77 -12.78 8.30
C GLU A 508 20.54 -13.74 9.19
N PHE A 509 21.88 -13.72 9.14
CA PHE A 509 22.72 -14.53 10.01
C PHE A 509 22.55 -14.12 11.47
N ALA A 510 22.47 -12.82 11.77
CA ALA A 510 22.18 -12.31 13.10
C ALA A 510 20.79 -12.73 13.57
N PHE A 511 19.75 -12.59 12.72
CA PHE A 511 18.39 -13.03 13.03
C PHE A 511 18.31 -14.54 13.25
N LEU A 512 18.98 -15.35 12.42
CA LEU A 512 19.04 -16.80 12.57
C LEU A 512 19.70 -17.19 13.92
N ASN A 513 20.79 -16.53 14.31
CA ASN A 513 21.42 -16.76 15.61
C ASN A 513 20.51 -16.33 16.78
N ALA A 514 19.79 -15.22 16.65
CA ALA A 514 18.83 -14.79 17.66
C ALA A 514 17.70 -15.82 17.84
N VAL A 515 17.17 -16.36 16.73
CA VAL A 515 16.17 -17.43 16.75
C VAL A 515 16.71 -18.72 17.39
N LEU A 516 17.96 -19.12 17.09
CA LEU A 516 18.58 -20.32 17.68
C LEU A 516 18.76 -20.22 19.19
N LYS A 517 19.09 -19.02 19.68
CA LYS A 517 19.36 -18.73 21.10
C LYS A 517 18.11 -18.44 21.92
N SER A 518 17.01 -18.06 21.27
CA SER A 518 15.75 -17.73 21.95
C SER A 518 15.04 -18.99 22.45
N ALA A 519 14.79 -19.09 23.75
CA ALA A 519 13.99 -20.19 24.33
C ALA A 519 12.50 -20.06 24.03
N TRP A 520 12.02 -18.82 23.88
CA TRP A 520 10.62 -18.46 23.70
C TRP A 520 10.47 -17.52 22.49
N PHE A 521 9.26 -17.42 21.93
CA PHE A 521 8.95 -16.54 20.80
C PHE A 521 7.97 -15.43 21.20
N PRO A 522 8.08 -14.21 20.64
CA PRO A 522 8.98 -13.78 19.56
C PRO A 522 10.46 -13.71 20.00
N PRO A 523 11.42 -13.85 19.06
CA PRO A 523 12.84 -13.82 19.38
C PRO A 523 13.32 -12.38 19.60
N TYR A 524 14.37 -12.18 20.40
CA TYR A 524 14.96 -10.86 20.61
C TYR A 524 15.57 -10.30 19.31
N ASP A 525 15.56 -8.98 19.15
CA ASP A 525 16.14 -8.30 17.99
C ASP A 525 17.63 -7.95 18.25
N PRO A 526 18.58 -8.45 17.45
CA PRO A 526 19.99 -8.10 17.61
C PRO A 526 20.31 -6.64 17.25
N TYR A 527 19.41 -5.94 16.54
CA TYR A 527 19.60 -4.56 16.08
C TYR A 527 18.70 -3.54 16.82
N PHE A 528 17.82 -3.99 17.72
CA PHE A 528 16.92 -3.12 18.48
C PHE A 528 16.94 -3.50 19.97
N ALA A 529 17.67 -2.71 20.77
CA ALA A 529 17.92 -3.01 22.19
C ALA A 529 16.61 -3.19 22.97
N HIS A 530 16.53 -4.28 23.74
CA HIS A 530 15.34 -4.72 24.49
C HIS A 530 14.10 -4.99 23.62
N GLY A 531 14.23 -5.01 22.30
CA GLY A 531 13.14 -5.31 21.38
C GLY A 531 13.11 -6.75 20.91
N TYR A 532 12.03 -7.11 20.24
CA TYR A 532 11.90 -8.38 19.52
C TYR A 532 11.85 -8.14 18.00
N ILE A 533 12.22 -9.16 17.23
CA ILE A 533 12.29 -9.09 15.76
C ILE A 533 10.91 -8.78 15.18
N ASN A 534 10.73 -7.58 14.62
CA ASN A 534 9.54 -7.18 13.86
C ASN A 534 9.74 -7.42 12.35
N TYR A 535 10.15 -8.64 12.01
CA TYR A 535 10.45 -9.13 10.66
C TYR A 535 9.90 -10.57 10.50
N TYR A 536 9.83 -11.08 9.26
CA TYR A 536 9.24 -12.40 8.96
C TYR A 536 10.14 -13.58 9.39
N TYR A 537 10.39 -13.71 10.69
CA TYR A 537 11.38 -14.65 11.25
C TYR A 537 10.98 -16.13 11.11
N TYR A 538 9.71 -16.46 10.82
CA TYR A 538 9.25 -17.85 10.85
C TYR A 538 9.97 -18.74 9.83
N GLY A 539 10.33 -18.20 8.67
CA GLY A 539 11.14 -18.93 7.68
C GLY A 539 12.53 -19.29 8.23
N LEU A 540 13.22 -18.33 8.84
CA LEU A 540 14.52 -18.55 9.50
C LEU A 540 14.40 -19.55 10.67
N TYR A 541 13.27 -19.53 11.38
CA TYR A 541 12.98 -20.50 12.41
C TYR A 541 12.87 -21.93 11.86
N LEU A 542 12.21 -22.15 10.71
CA LEU A 542 12.17 -23.48 10.10
C LEU A 542 13.56 -23.98 9.70
N VAL A 543 14.44 -23.09 9.24
CA VAL A 543 15.86 -23.41 8.98
C VAL A 543 16.59 -23.77 10.27
N SER A 544 16.32 -23.06 11.38
CA SER A 544 16.96 -23.29 12.68
C SER A 544 16.73 -24.69 13.25
N LEU A 545 15.62 -25.36 12.88
CA LEU A 545 15.31 -26.73 13.29
C LEU A 545 16.36 -27.72 12.78
N LEU A 546 16.77 -27.57 11.51
CA LEU A 546 17.80 -28.42 10.90
C LEU A 546 19.15 -28.20 11.57
N ILE A 547 19.47 -26.95 11.93
CA ILE A 547 20.70 -26.61 12.66
C ILE A 547 20.72 -27.30 14.03
N LYS A 548 19.63 -27.20 14.81
CA LYS A 548 19.50 -27.86 16.10
C LYS A 548 19.59 -29.39 16.01
N LEU A 549 18.87 -29.98 15.04
CA LEU A 549 18.82 -31.43 14.84
C LEU A 549 20.10 -32.04 14.25
N THR A 550 20.94 -31.26 13.56
CA THR A 550 22.22 -31.74 13.01
C THR A 550 23.42 -31.36 13.87
N GLY A 551 23.26 -30.35 14.73
CA GLY A 551 24.32 -29.81 15.59
C GLY A 551 25.42 -29.08 14.84
N ILE A 552 25.22 -28.75 13.56
CA ILE A 552 26.21 -28.09 12.70
C ILE A 552 26.27 -26.61 13.04
N ALA A 553 27.48 -26.06 13.16
CA ALA A 553 27.69 -24.64 13.45
C ALA A 553 26.94 -23.74 12.45
N PRO A 554 26.26 -22.67 12.90
CA PRO A 554 25.42 -21.83 12.05
C PRO A 554 26.13 -21.29 10.80
N ALA A 555 27.42 -20.94 10.91
CA ALA A 555 28.21 -20.42 9.79
C ALA A 555 28.33 -21.42 8.62
N VAL A 556 28.39 -22.72 8.91
CA VAL A 556 28.38 -23.79 7.91
C VAL A 556 26.95 -24.11 7.50
N ALA A 557 26.04 -24.20 8.46
CA ALA A 557 24.65 -24.57 8.20
C ALA A 557 23.91 -23.57 7.31
N PHE A 558 24.18 -22.27 7.42
CA PHE A 558 23.62 -21.23 6.54
C PHE A 558 23.90 -21.54 5.06
N ASN A 559 25.13 -22.01 4.77
CA ASN A 559 25.56 -22.42 3.44
C ASN A 559 24.89 -23.69 2.92
N LEU A 560 24.35 -24.54 3.81
CA LEU A 560 23.62 -25.76 3.47
C LEU A 560 22.10 -25.54 3.38
N ALA A 561 21.59 -24.52 4.07
CA ALA A 561 20.19 -24.13 4.02
C ALA A 561 19.77 -23.66 2.62
N VAL A 562 20.59 -22.85 1.94
CA VAL A 562 20.28 -22.35 0.59
C VAL A 562 20.15 -23.50 -0.44
N PRO A 563 21.11 -24.44 -0.57
CA PRO A 563 20.95 -25.63 -1.41
C PRO A 563 19.73 -26.49 -1.06
N THR A 564 19.37 -26.56 0.22
CA THR A 564 18.20 -27.33 0.67
C THR A 564 16.91 -26.71 0.17
N LEU A 565 16.76 -25.39 0.30
CA LEU A 565 15.61 -24.65 -0.18
C LEU A 565 15.51 -24.72 -1.72
N PHE A 566 16.64 -24.60 -2.41
CA PHE A 566 16.71 -24.79 -3.87
C PHE A 566 16.23 -26.18 -4.28
N ALA A 567 16.74 -27.24 -3.64
CA ALA A 567 16.35 -28.62 -3.92
C ALA A 567 14.86 -28.90 -3.61
N MET A 568 14.33 -28.34 -2.51
CA MET A 568 12.90 -28.43 -2.20
C MET A 568 12.05 -27.70 -3.23
N THR A 569 12.48 -26.54 -3.73
CA THR A 569 11.80 -25.81 -4.81
C THR A 569 11.80 -26.61 -6.11
N VAL A 570 12.93 -27.20 -6.50
CA VAL A 570 13.03 -28.08 -7.67
C VAL A 570 12.07 -29.27 -7.55
N CYS A 571 12.06 -29.96 -6.40
CA CYS A 571 11.15 -31.08 -6.18
C CYS A 571 9.68 -30.66 -6.12
N GLY A 572 9.36 -29.53 -5.50
CA GLY A 572 8.00 -29.00 -5.41
C GLY A 572 7.43 -28.63 -6.78
N ALA A 573 8.22 -27.93 -7.60
CA ALA A 573 7.86 -27.56 -8.96
C ALA A 573 7.72 -28.81 -9.85
N PHE A 574 8.63 -29.78 -9.69
CA PHE A 574 8.51 -31.09 -10.35
C PHE A 574 7.23 -31.81 -9.95
N GLY A 575 6.89 -31.87 -8.66
CA GLY A 575 5.71 -32.57 -8.15
C GLY A 575 4.40 -31.98 -8.68
N VAL A 576 4.26 -30.65 -8.66
CA VAL A 576 3.09 -29.95 -9.23
C VAL A 576 3.03 -30.16 -10.75
N GLY A 577 4.13 -29.92 -11.46
CA GLY A 577 4.20 -30.09 -12.92
C GLY A 577 3.91 -31.52 -13.37
N TYR A 578 4.46 -32.51 -12.66
CA TYR A 578 4.19 -33.93 -12.90
C TYR A 578 2.71 -34.26 -12.71
N ALA A 579 2.10 -33.76 -11.63
CA ALA A 579 0.68 -33.99 -11.35
C ALA A 579 -0.25 -33.39 -12.42
N LEU A 580 0.12 -32.23 -12.97
CA LEU A 580 -0.63 -31.57 -14.05
C LEU A 580 -0.45 -32.30 -15.40
N ALA A 581 0.76 -32.75 -15.72
CA ALA A 581 1.07 -33.36 -17.02
C ALA A 581 0.68 -34.85 -17.11
N ALA A 582 0.86 -35.63 -16.04
CA ALA A 582 0.59 -37.08 -16.06
C ALA A 582 -0.91 -37.42 -16.07
N GLY A 583 -1.75 -36.52 -15.54
CA GLY A 583 -3.20 -36.70 -15.42
C GLY A 583 -3.62 -37.80 -14.43
N LEU A 584 -4.74 -37.60 -13.72
CA LEU A 584 -5.17 -38.52 -12.65
C LEU A 584 -5.88 -39.80 -13.13
N ARG A 585 -6.33 -39.86 -14.38
CA ARG A 585 -7.14 -40.97 -14.92
C ARG A 585 -6.40 -41.89 -15.90
N ARG A 586 -5.16 -41.57 -16.31
CA ARG A 586 -4.40 -42.31 -17.34
C ARG A 586 -2.97 -42.67 -16.91
N ALA A 587 -2.76 -42.89 -15.62
CA ALA A 587 -1.45 -43.09 -14.99
C ALA A 587 -0.65 -44.33 -15.44
N ARG A 588 -1.11 -45.12 -16.43
CA ARG A 588 -0.35 -46.25 -16.96
C ARG A 588 0.45 -45.90 -18.23
N ASP A 589 0.00 -44.95 -19.05
CA ASP A 589 0.58 -44.76 -20.41
C ASP A 589 1.41 -43.48 -20.59
N ASP A 590 1.28 -42.47 -19.71
CA ASP A 590 1.88 -41.13 -19.95
C ASP A 590 2.94 -40.68 -18.91
N TRP A 591 3.57 -41.61 -18.17
CA TRP A 591 4.60 -41.27 -17.16
C TRP A 591 5.77 -40.43 -17.74
N ARG A 592 6.12 -40.65 -19.02
CA ARG A 592 7.13 -39.86 -19.74
C ARG A 592 6.71 -38.40 -19.88
N ARG A 593 5.43 -38.14 -20.20
CA ARG A 593 4.86 -36.78 -20.24
C ARG A 593 4.84 -36.15 -18.86
N GLY A 594 4.51 -36.94 -17.84
CA GLY A 594 4.61 -36.53 -16.43
C GLY A 594 6.02 -36.05 -16.07
N ILE A 595 7.04 -36.86 -16.35
CA ILE A 595 8.44 -36.50 -16.07
C ILE A 595 8.87 -35.26 -16.87
N ALA A 596 8.56 -35.21 -18.17
CA ALA A 596 8.90 -34.06 -19.00
C ALA A 596 8.23 -32.78 -18.48
N GLY A 597 6.94 -32.84 -18.10
CA GLY A 597 6.21 -31.73 -17.50
C GLY A 597 6.81 -31.30 -16.16
N GLY A 598 7.12 -32.24 -15.28
CA GLY A 598 7.76 -31.96 -14.00
C GLY A 598 9.14 -31.33 -14.14
N LEU A 599 10.00 -31.89 -15.02
CA LEU A 599 11.34 -31.34 -15.27
C LEU A 599 11.28 -29.94 -15.90
N LEU A 600 10.34 -29.73 -16.83
CA LEU A 600 10.13 -28.41 -17.44
C LEU A 600 9.65 -27.40 -16.40
N SER A 601 8.70 -27.76 -15.53
CA SER A 601 8.27 -26.90 -14.42
C SER A 601 9.43 -26.56 -13.47
N ALA A 602 10.24 -27.56 -13.09
CA ALA A 602 11.42 -27.33 -12.26
C ALA A 602 12.44 -26.39 -12.93
N ALA A 603 12.69 -26.56 -14.23
CA ALA A 603 13.57 -25.69 -14.98
C ALA A 603 13.03 -24.25 -15.08
N LEU A 604 11.75 -24.07 -15.42
CA LEU A 604 11.13 -22.74 -15.58
C LEU A 604 11.03 -21.98 -14.24
N VAL A 605 10.73 -22.67 -13.15
CA VAL A 605 10.58 -22.06 -11.83
C VAL A 605 11.94 -21.80 -11.17
N ALA A 606 12.82 -22.81 -11.12
CA ALA A 606 14.01 -22.75 -10.27
C ALA A 606 15.29 -22.32 -11.00
N VAL A 607 15.39 -22.52 -12.33
CA VAL A 607 16.65 -22.36 -13.08
C VAL A 607 16.58 -21.25 -14.13
N MET A 608 15.42 -21.07 -14.77
CA MET A 608 15.25 -20.08 -15.82
C MET A 608 15.44 -18.67 -15.25
N GLY A 609 16.27 -17.87 -15.94
CA GLY A 609 16.34 -16.43 -15.75
C GLY A 609 15.49 -15.67 -16.76
N ASN A 610 15.29 -14.37 -16.52
CA ASN A 610 14.63 -13.51 -17.49
C ASN A 610 15.51 -13.25 -18.73
N LEU A 611 14.93 -12.59 -19.74
CA LEU A 611 15.60 -12.34 -21.02
C LEU A 611 16.69 -11.26 -20.93
N ALA A 612 16.84 -10.56 -19.79
CA ALA A 612 17.82 -9.49 -19.65
C ALA A 612 19.26 -10.01 -19.67
N ALA A 613 19.52 -11.14 -19.01
CA ALA A 613 20.84 -11.78 -19.02
C ALA A 613 21.24 -12.20 -20.45
N PHE A 614 20.30 -12.76 -21.21
CA PHE A 614 20.52 -13.10 -22.62
C PHE A 614 20.75 -11.84 -23.47
N ALA A 615 19.92 -10.80 -23.30
CA ALA A 615 20.07 -9.54 -24.03
C ALA A 615 21.38 -8.82 -23.70
N GLN A 616 21.90 -8.97 -22.49
CA GLN A 616 23.21 -8.47 -22.09
C GLN A 616 24.33 -9.26 -22.76
N LEU A 617 24.28 -10.60 -22.76
CA LEU A 617 25.26 -11.43 -23.46
C LEU A 617 25.27 -11.14 -24.96
N GLN A 618 24.10 -11.01 -25.58
CA GLN A 618 23.97 -10.64 -26.99
C GLN A 618 24.62 -9.27 -27.28
N ARG A 619 24.39 -8.27 -26.43
CA ARG A 619 25.04 -6.95 -26.57
C ARG A 619 26.56 -7.03 -26.38
N ALA A 620 27.02 -7.81 -25.41
CA ALA A 620 28.43 -8.01 -25.10
C ALA A 620 29.18 -8.74 -26.22
N VAL A 621 28.57 -9.77 -26.83
CA VAL A 621 29.11 -10.43 -28.02
C VAL A 621 29.10 -9.46 -29.20
N GLY A 622 27.98 -8.77 -29.42
CA GLY A 622 27.82 -7.85 -30.54
C GLY A 622 28.81 -6.67 -30.54
N SER A 623 29.22 -6.19 -29.36
CA SER A 623 30.22 -5.12 -29.24
C SER A 623 31.63 -5.57 -29.64
N LEU A 624 31.96 -6.86 -29.55
CA LEU A 624 33.24 -7.40 -30.01
C LEU A 624 33.42 -7.31 -31.54
N GLY A 625 32.32 -7.40 -32.28
CA GLY A 625 32.33 -7.46 -33.74
C GLY A 625 32.62 -6.14 -34.44
N GLY A 626 32.68 -5.01 -33.72
CA GLY A 626 32.95 -3.68 -34.28
C GLY A 626 31.92 -3.16 -35.30
N SER A 627 30.81 -3.88 -35.51
CA SER A 627 29.80 -3.54 -36.50
C SER A 627 28.98 -2.32 -36.06
N THR A 628 28.95 -1.30 -36.93
CA THR A 628 28.18 -0.06 -36.75
C THR A 628 26.74 -0.18 -37.24
N PHE A 629 26.30 -1.36 -37.71
CA PHE A 629 24.96 -1.56 -38.27
C PHE A 629 23.87 -1.07 -37.33
N THR A 630 22.97 -0.21 -37.82
CA THR A 630 21.80 0.32 -37.11
C THR A 630 20.54 -0.09 -37.83
N SER A 631 19.48 -0.43 -37.10
CA SER A 631 18.19 -0.77 -37.69
C SER A 631 17.05 -0.21 -36.85
N ASN A 632 16.04 0.33 -37.52
CA ASN A 632 14.78 0.74 -36.91
C ASN A 632 13.86 -0.46 -36.63
N ILE A 633 14.19 -1.66 -37.14
CA ILE A 633 13.47 -2.89 -36.84
C ILE A 633 13.96 -3.41 -35.48
N PRO A 634 13.08 -3.47 -34.45
CA PRO A 634 13.47 -3.94 -33.12
C PRO A 634 14.10 -5.33 -33.18
N GLY A 635 15.24 -5.50 -32.50
CA GLY A 635 15.95 -6.79 -32.42
C GLY A 635 16.82 -7.13 -33.63
N LEU A 636 16.63 -6.53 -34.81
CA LEU A 636 17.46 -6.85 -35.99
C LEU A 636 18.90 -6.36 -35.83
N GLN A 637 19.08 -5.15 -35.30
CA GLN A 637 20.40 -4.59 -35.01
C GLN A 637 21.26 -5.51 -34.13
N PRO A 638 20.82 -5.92 -32.93
CA PRO A 638 21.64 -6.78 -32.08
C PRO A 638 21.82 -8.19 -32.66
N LEU A 639 20.96 -8.67 -33.57
CA LEU A 639 21.15 -9.95 -34.27
C LEU A 639 22.27 -9.87 -35.31
N VAL A 640 22.26 -8.84 -36.16
CA VAL A 640 23.30 -8.65 -37.20
C VAL A 640 24.66 -8.42 -36.56
N ARG A 641 24.73 -7.64 -35.49
CA ARG A 641 25.99 -7.41 -34.75
C ARG A 641 26.53 -8.67 -34.07
N LEU A 642 25.69 -9.66 -33.80
CA LEU A 642 26.09 -10.90 -33.14
C LEU A 642 27.05 -11.73 -34.01
N ILE A 643 26.83 -11.76 -35.32
CA ILE A 643 27.62 -12.58 -36.27
C ILE A 643 29.13 -12.24 -36.22
N PRO A 644 29.56 -10.98 -36.46
CA PRO A 644 30.97 -10.63 -36.36
C PRO A 644 31.50 -10.76 -34.92
N GLY A 645 30.65 -10.56 -33.91
CA GLY A 645 31.00 -10.78 -32.50
C GLY A 645 31.36 -12.24 -32.18
N LEU A 646 30.56 -13.19 -32.68
CA LEU A 646 30.81 -14.62 -32.52
C LEU A 646 32.11 -15.05 -33.22
N LEU A 647 32.43 -14.48 -34.38
CA LEU A 647 33.70 -14.72 -35.06
C LEU A 647 34.90 -14.26 -34.21
N GLN A 648 34.80 -13.10 -33.56
CA GLN A 648 35.84 -12.60 -32.66
C GLN A 648 35.97 -13.45 -31.39
N LEU A 649 34.84 -13.92 -30.84
CA LEU A 649 34.84 -14.85 -29.72
C LEU A 649 35.52 -16.18 -30.09
N ALA A 650 35.25 -16.71 -31.29
CA ALA A 650 35.90 -17.91 -31.81
C ALA A 650 37.42 -17.73 -32.02
N ARG A 651 37.87 -16.49 -32.25
CA ARG A 651 39.29 -16.11 -32.31
C ARG A 651 39.94 -15.91 -30.93
N GLY A 652 39.22 -16.18 -29.84
CA GLY A 652 39.73 -16.12 -28.47
C GLY A 652 39.63 -14.74 -27.81
N VAL A 653 38.91 -13.78 -28.40
CA VAL A 653 38.66 -12.48 -27.74
C VAL A 653 37.78 -12.69 -26.51
N ARG A 654 38.20 -12.16 -25.37
CA ARG A 654 37.47 -12.30 -24.11
C ARG A 654 36.19 -11.45 -24.11
N LEU A 655 35.13 -11.99 -23.53
CA LEU A 655 33.90 -11.24 -23.32
C LEU A 655 34.10 -10.10 -22.31
N PRO A 656 33.40 -8.97 -22.49
CA PRO A 656 33.28 -7.96 -21.45
C PRO A 656 32.72 -8.54 -20.14
N PRO A 657 33.02 -7.92 -18.98
CA PRO A 657 32.47 -8.36 -17.70
C PRO A 657 30.93 -8.42 -17.70
N PHE A 658 30.38 -9.47 -17.09
CA PHE A 658 28.94 -9.61 -16.90
C PHE A 658 28.49 -8.85 -15.65
N ASP A 659 27.68 -7.81 -15.83
CA ASP A 659 26.92 -7.16 -14.76
C ASP A 659 25.86 -8.12 -14.19
N TYR A 660 26.12 -8.60 -12.98
CA TYR A 660 25.26 -9.51 -12.22
C TYR A 660 23.92 -8.89 -11.79
N TRP A 661 23.86 -7.56 -11.61
CA TRP A 661 22.69 -6.85 -11.08
C TRP A 661 21.70 -6.47 -12.18
N ALA A 662 22.18 -6.25 -13.41
CA ALA A 662 21.32 -5.84 -14.53
C ALA A 662 20.07 -6.72 -14.72
N PRO A 663 20.14 -8.07 -14.61
CA PRO A 663 18.96 -8.91 -14.73
C PRO A 663 17.92 -8.75 -13.61
N SER A 664 18.28 -8.27 -12.42
CA SER A 664 17.35 -8.04 -11.31
C SER A 664 16.96 -6.56 -11.13
N ARG A 665 17.38 -5.70 -12.08
CA ARG A 665 17.14 -4.24 -12.09
C ARG A 665 16.64 -3.75 -13.46
N VAL A 666 15.85 -4.57 -14.16
CA VAL A 666 15.38 -4.26 -15.54
C VAL A 666 14.45 -3.05 -15.59
N ILE A 667 13.63 -2.86 -14.54
CA ILE A 667 12.70 -1.75 -14.42
C ILE A 667 13.36 -0.73 -13.48
N THR A 668 13.52 0.49 -13.98
CA THR A 668 14.20 1.58 -13.25
C THR A 668 13.58 1.82 -11.88
N ASN A 669 14.44 2.08 -10.88
CA ASN A 669 14.07 2.36 -9.49
C ASN A 669 13.30 1.23 -8.79
N THR A 670 13.39 0.00 -9.29
CA THR A 670 12.74 -1.17 -8.70
C THR A 670 13.67 -2.39 -8.63
N ILE A 671 13.28 -3.36 -7.81
CA ILE A 671 13.93 -4.66 -7.66
C ILE A 671 12.98 -5.70 -8.26
N ASN A 672 13.43 -6.39 -9.32
CA ASN A 672 12.63 -7.40 -10.02
C ASN A 672 13.35 -8.75 -10.08
N GLU A 673 13.55 -9.31 -8.89
CA GLU A 673 14.12 -10.65 -8.70
C GLU A 673 13.24 -11.76 -9.24
N PHE A 674 13.90 -12.86 -9.61
CA PHE A 674 13.30 -14.14 -9.98
C PHE A 674 14.01 -15.26 -9.21
N PRO A 675 13.39 -16.44 -9.02
CA PRO A 675 13.86 -17.45 -8.08
C PRO A 675 15.34 -17.80 -8.21
N PHE A 676 15.82 -18.08 -9.43
CA PHE A 676 17.22 -18.46 -9.65
C PHE A 676 18.20 -17.36 -9.23
N TRP A 677 17.87 -16.09 -9.48
CA TRP A 677 18.70 -14.96 -9.04
C TRP A 677 18.77 -14.90 -7.51
N SER A 678 17.63 -15.02 -6.80
CA SER A 678 17.61 -14.99 -5.33
C SER A 678 18.41 -16.15 -4.73
N PHE A 679 18.33 -17.35 -5.31
CA PHE A 679 19.16 -18.48 -4.87
C PHE A 679 20.66 -18.24 -5.11
N LEU A 680 21.04 -17.68 -6.26
CA LEU A 680 22.43 -17.32 -6.55
C LEU A 680 22.96 -16.23 -5.62
N PHE A 681 22.11 -15.24 -5.32
CA PHE A 681 22.43 -14.17 -4.39
C PHE A 681 22.64 -14.73 -2.98
N ALA A 682 21.88 -15.77 -2.62
CA ALA A 682 22.03 -16.59 -1.43
C ALA A 682 21.79 -15.87 -0.10
N ASP A 683 20.98 -14.81 -0.12
CA ASP A 683 20.41 -14.22 1.08
C ASP A 683 19.24 -15.11 1.53
N LEU A 684 19.14 -15.39 2.84
CA LEU A 684 18.04 -16.18 3.38
C LEU A 684 16.77 -15.32 3.52
N HIS A 685 16.44 -14.55 2.48
CA HIS A 685 15.28 -13.69 2.47
C HIS A 685 13.99 -14.48 2.64
N PRO A 686 12.97 -13.89 3.29
CA PRO A 686 11.76 -14.61 3.57
C PRO A 686 10.99 -15.06 2.32
N HIS A 687 11.01 -14.27 1.23
CA HIS A 687 10.41 -14.68 -0.05
C HIS A 687 11.11 -15.88 -0.69
N MET A 688 12.43 -16.02 -0.54
CA MET A 688 13.18 -17.17 -1.07
C MET A 688 12.82 -18.45 -0.31
N ILE A 689 12.76 -18.37 1.03
CA ILE A 689 12.36 -19.49 1.88
C ILE A 689 10.92 -19.92 1.54
N ALA A 690 10.05 -18.95 1.29
CA ALA A 690 8.63 -19.20 1.03
C ALA A 690 8.35 -20.06 -0.22
N ILE A 691 9.21 -20.02 -1.25
CA ILE A 691 8.97 -20.71 -2.54
C ILE A 691 8.68 -22.21 -2.36
N ALA A 692 9.46 -22.91 -1.54
CA ALA A 692 9.29 -24.35 -1.29
C ALA A 692 7.95 -24.67 -0.59
N PHE A 693 7.52 -23.82 0.34
CA PHE A 693 6.25 -23.96 1.05
C PHE A 693 5.06 -23.52 0.18
N ALA A 694 5.27 -22.55 -0.70
CA ALA A 694 4.28 -22.07 -1.65
C ALA A 694 3.91 -23.17 -2.66
N LEU A 695 4.91 -23.86 -3.21
CA LEU A 695 4.70 -25.02 -4.08
C LEU A 695 3.96 -26.16 -3.35
N THR A 696 4.24 -26.36 -2.06
CA THR A 696 3.53 -27.33 -1.22
C THR A 696 2.07 -26.92 -0.97
N ALA A 697 1.80 -25.64 -0.75
CA ALA A 697 0.45 -25.10 -0.63
C ALA A 697 -0.32 -25.23 -1.96
N MET A 698 0.31 -24.93 -3.09
CA MET A 698 -0.25 -25.11 -4.43
C MET A 698 -0.62 -26.57 -4.70
N ALA A 699 0.23 -27.52 -4.28
CA ALA A 699 -0.07 -28.95 -4.33
C ALA A 699 -1.30 -29.29 -3.47
N GLY A 700 -1.47 -28.64 -2.32
CA GLY A 700 -2.65 -28.76 -1.47
C GLY A 700 -3.92 -28.25 -2.13
N VAL A 701 -3.83 -27.10 -2.82
CA VAL A 701 -4.95 -26.54 -3.60
C VAL A 701 -5.30 -27.44 -4.78
N LEU A 702 -4.31 -27.94 -5.52
CA LEU A 702 -4.50 -28.90 -6.60
C LEU A 702 -5.15 -30.20 -6.10
N ASN A 703 -4.67 -30.73 -4.97
CA ASN A 703 -5.25 -31.90 -4.32
C ASN A 703 -6.72 -31.66 -3.95
N MET A 704 -7.05 -30.50 -3.40
CA MET A 704 -8.42 -30.09 -3.08
C MET A 704 -9.31 -30.02 -4.33
N LEU A 705 -8.80 -29.46 -5.44
CA LEU A 705 -9.53 -29.34 -6.70
C LEU A 705 -9.75 -30.70 -7.39
N CYS A 706 -8.81 -31.63 -7.23
CA CYS A 706 -8.89 -32.97 -7.79
C CYS A 706 -9.81 -33.93 -7.02
N ARG A 707 -10.33 -33.52 -5.86
CA ARG A 707 -11.28 -34.34 -5.08
C ARG A 707 -12.66 -34.34 -5.72
N PRO A 708 -13.31 -35.50 -5.88
CA PRO A 708 -14.68 -35.57 -6.39
C PRO A 708 -15.63 -34.83 -5.45
N ALA A 709 -16.62 -34.14 -6.02
CA ALA A 709 -17.69 -33.56 -5.24
C ALA A 709 -18.60 -34.64 -4.65
N VAL A 710 -19.13 -34.39 -3.46
CA VAL A 710 -20.15 -35.26 -2.85
C VAL A 710 -21.43 -35.08 -3.68
N PRO A 711 -22.05 -36.17 -4.20
CA PRO A 711 -23.27 -36.07 -5.01
C PRO A 711 -24.39 -35.33 -4.28
N GLY A 712 -25.05 -34.39 -4.97
CA GLY A 712 -26.08 -33.50 -4.42
C GLY A 712 -27.49 -34.10 -4.28
N GLU A 713 -27.70 -35.40 -4.52
CA GLU A 713 -29.05 -36.01 -4.56
C GLU A 713 -29.72 -36.25 -3.20
N LEU A 714 -29.05 -36.03 -2.06
CA LEU A 714 -29.64 -36.22 -0.72
C LEU A 714 -30.02 -34.90 0.00
N ALA A 715 -30.46 -33.88 -0.74
CA ALA A 715 -31.05 -32.68 -0.15
C ALA A 715 -32.49 -32.89 0.37
N GLY A 716 -33.01 -34.13 0.37
CA GLY A 716 -34.35 -34.46 0.84
C GLY A 716 -34.38 -35.65 1.80
N ARG A 717 -34.65 -35.35 3.08
CA ARG A 717 -35.13 -36.21 4.19
C ARG A 717 -34.10 -36.81 5.18
N ARG A 718 -34.32 -36.39 6.43
CA ARG A 718 -33.96 -36.95 7.76
C ARG A 718 -32.48 -36.89 8.18
N ALA A 719 -32.19 -35.90 9.02
CA ALA A 719 -30.87 -35.34 9.30
C ALA A 719 -30.13 -35.87 10.56
N VAL A 720 -30.44 -37.04 11.13
CA VAL A 720 -29.77 -37.46 12.39
C VAL A 720 -29.18 -38.88 12.37
N ALA A 721 -29.74 -39.84 11.61
CA ALA A 721 -29.17 -41.19 11.49
C ALA A 721 -28.24 -41.39 10.28
N VAL A 722 -28.16 -40.38 9.39
CA VAL A 722 -27.47 -40.46 8.10
C VAL A 722 -26.10 -39.78 8.13
N LEU A 723 -25.67 -39.12 9.22
CA LEU A 723 -24.42 -38.33 9.24
C LEU A 723 -23.12 -39.15 9.41
N ALA A 724 -23.19 -40.42 9.82
CA ALA A 724 -22.02 -41.28 10.07
C ALA A 724 -21.12 -41.52 8.84
N PRO A 725 -21.61 -41.67 7.58
CA PRO A 725 -20.79 -41.76 6.38
C PRO A 725 -20.27 -40.41 5.86
N TYR A 726 -20.71 -39.29 6.44
CA TYR A 726 -20.38 -37.92 5.99
C TYR A 726 -19.43 -37.18 6.94
N LEU A 727 -18.99 -37.82 8.03
CA LEU A 727 -17.76 -37.40 8.68
C LEU A 727 -16.63 -37.55 7.66
N PRO A 728 -15.89 -36.48 7.32
CA PRO A 728 -14.79 -36.58 6.38
C PRO A 728 -13.90 -37.73 6.84
N GLY A 729 -13.65 -38.70 5.96
CA GLY A 729 -12.70 -39.76 6.27
C GLY A 729 -11.39 -39.12 6.73
N TRP A 730 -10.65 -39.77 7.64
CA TRP A 730 -9.46 -39.17 8.28
C TRP A 730 -8.48 -38.47 7.31
N GLY A 731 -8.33 -38.96 6.07
CA GLY A 731 -7.51 -38.30 5.05
C GLY A 731 -8.10 -37.04 4.41
N GLU A 732 -9.42 -36.93 4.37
CA GLU A 732 -10.09 -35.69 3.99
C GLU A 732 -9.96 -34.62 5.06
N LEU A 733 -10.22 -34.97 6.32
CA LEU A 733 -10.00 -34.05 7.43
C LEU A 733 -8.53 -33.57 7.47
N ALA A 734 -7.57 -34.49 7.32
CA ALA A 734 -6.15 -34.16 7.28
C ALA A 734 -5.81 -33.17 6.15
N SER A 735 -6.38 -33.34 4.96
CA SER A 735 -6.16 -32.43 3.83
C SER A 735 -6.77 -31.05 4.04
N TRP A 736 -7.98 -31.00 4.60
CA TRP A 736 -8.66 -29.74 4.93
C TRP A 736 -7.96 -28.96 6.04
N LEU A 737 -7.35 -29.65 7.01
CA LEU A 737 -6.55 -29.02 8.07
C LEU A 737 -5.14 -28.63 7.62
N ALA A 738 -4.53 -29.40 6.70
CA ALA A 738 -3.21 -29.09 6.17
C ALA A 738 -3.20 -27.79 5.35
N LEU A 739 -4.27 -27.49 4.61
CA LEU A 739 -4.34 -26.30 3.76
C LEU A 739 -4.21 -24.96 4.53
N PRO A 740 -5.00 -24.67 5.60
CA PRO A 740 -4.82 -23.46 6.40
C PRO A 740 -3.49 -23.46 7.17
N LEU A 741 -2.95 -24.62 7.55
CA LEU A 741 -1.64 -24.70 8.18
C LEU A 741 -0.52 -24.26 7.22
N LEU A 742 -0.57 -24.72 5.96
CA LEU A 742 0.38 -24.38 4.90
C LEU A 742 0.25 -22.92 4.46
N ILE A 743 -0.96 -22.46 4.13
CA ILE A 743 -1.19 -21.08 3.68
C ILE A 743 -0.96 -20.08 4.83
N GLY A 744 -1.33 -20.43 6.06
CA GLY A 744 -1.01 -19.63 7.25
C GLY A 744 0.51 -19.50 7.48
N ALA A 745 1.27 -20.58 7.23
CA ALA A 745 2.74 -20.56 7.31
C ALA A 745 3.31 -19.53 6.35
N LEU A 746 2.81 -19.50 5.10
CA LEU A 746 3.25 -18.52 4.11
C LEU A 746 3.04 -17.09 4.60
N GLY A 747 1.96 -16.79 5.32
CA GLY A 747 1.76 -15.47 5.93
C GLY A 747 2.80 -15.12 7.01
N ALA A 748 3.30 -16.11 7.76
CA ALA A 748 4.34 -15.91 8.78
C ALA A 748 5.77 -15.91 8.17
N ILE A 749 5.99 -16.63 7.06
CA ILE A 749 7.25 -16.65 6.31
C ILE A 749 7.38 -15.40 5.45
N ASN A 750 6.35 -15.02 4.70
CA ASN A 750 6.31 -13.81 3.88
C ASN A 750 4.87 -13.30 3.80
N THR A 751 4.51 -12.31 4.63
CA THR A 751 3.09 -11.92 4.84
C THR A 751 2.31 -11.59 3.57
N TRP A 752 2.97 -11.11 2.51
CA TRP A 752 2.31 -10.77 1.25
C TRP A 752 2.05 -11.98 0.33
N ASP A 753 2.49 -13.18 0.70
CA ASP A 753 2.07 -14.43 0.06
C ASP A 753 0.63 -14.81 0.46
N LEU A 754 0.19 -14.40 1.66
CA LEU A 754 -1.09 -14.80 2.21
C LEU A 754 -2.28 -14.42 1.30
N PRO A 755 -2.41 -13.17 0.79
CA PRO A 755 -3.52 -12.81 -0.10
C PRO A 755 -3.52 -13.62 -1.39
N THR A 756 -2.35 -13.89 -1.96
CA THR A 756 -2.19 -14.63 -3.22
C THR A 756 -2.66 -16.08 -3.09
N TYR A 757 -2.16 -16.80 -2.08
CA TYR A 757 -2.48 -18.22 -1.93
C TYR A 757 -3.88 -18.46 -1.33
N ILE A 758 -4.41 -17.55 -0.50
CA ILE A 758 -5.84 -17.56 -0.16
C ILE A 758 -6.69 -17.34 -1.42
N GLY A 759 -6.35 -16.34 -2.24
CA GLY A 759 -7.05 -16.06 -3.50
C GLY A 759 -7.06 -17.27 -4.44
N LEU A 760 -5.90 -17.91 -4.61
CA LEU A 760 -5.76 -19.15 -5.39
C LEU A 760 -6.64 -20.28 -4.84
N ALA A 761 -6.62 -20.52 -3.52
CA ALA A 761 -7.43 -21.55 -2.89
C ALA A 761 -8.95 -21.27 -3.01
N VAL A 762 -9.36 -20.02 -2.82
CA VAL A 762 -10.76 -19.58 -2.92
C VAL A 762 -11.28 -19.73 -4.35
N LEU A 763 -10.50 -19.30 -5.36
CA LEU A 763 -10.87 -19.46 -6.76
C LEU A 763 -10.92 -20.94 -7.18
N ALA A 764 -9.98 -21.76 -6.72
CA ALA A 764 -10.02 -23.21 -6.95
C ALA A 764 -11.26 -23.85 -6.31
N TYR A 765 -11.62 -23.44 -5.09
CA TYR A 765 -12.83 -23.92 -4.42
C TYR A 765 -14.10 -23.48 -5.15
N LEU A 766 -14.15 -22.24 -5.66
CA LEU A 766 -15.25 -21.74 -6.48
C LEU A 766 -15.43 -22.58 -7.75
N LEU A 767 -14.33 -22.91 -8.44
CA LEU A 767 -14.37 -23.78 -9.63
C LEU A 767 -14.87 -25.19 -9.28
N ARG A 768 -14.43 -25.74 -8.14
CA ARG A 768 -14.90 -27.04 -7.65
C ARG A 768 -16.41 -27.04 -7.41
N VAL A 769 -16.93 -26.08 -6.65
CA VAL A 769 -18.35 -26.05 -6.26
C VAL A 769 -19.26 -25.55 -7.39
N GLY A 770 -18.78 -24.64 -8.22
CA GLY A 770 -19.52 -24.08 -9.34
C GLY A 770 -19.86 -25.08 -10.45
N ARG A 771 -19.24 -26.26 -10.45
CA ARG A 771 -19.56 -27.37 -11.37
C ARG A 771 -20.87 -28.09 -11.01
N ASP A 772 -21.19 -28.18 -9.72
CA ASP A 772 -22.27 -29.02 -9.22
C ASP A 772 -23.42 -28.23 -8.59
N ALA A 773 -23.18 -26.97 -8.18
CA ALA A 773 -24.15 -26.13 -7.51
C ALA A 773 -24.65 -24.98 -8.38
N HIS A 774 -25.89 -24.56 -8.15
CA HIS A 774 -26.40 -23.29 -8.70
C HIS A 774 -25.53 -22.12 -8.23
N TRP A 775 -25.30 -21.12 -9.09
CA TRP A 775 -24.28 -20.07 -8.88
C TRP A 775 -24.38 -19.34 -7.53
N ARG A 776 -25.59 -19.05 -7.04
CA ARG A 776 -25.82 -18.44 -5.72
C ARG A 776 -25.30 -19.30 -4.57
N LEU A 777 -25.57 -20.61 -4.62
CA LEU A 777 -25.11 -21.56 -3.60
C LEU A 777 -23.59 -21.76 -3.70
N ALA A 778 -23.04 -21.76 -4.91
CA ALA A 778 -21.60 -21.82 -5.12
C ALA A 778 -20.90 -20.60 -4.50
N LEU A 779 -21.43 -19.39 -4.71
CA LEU A 779 -20.92 -18.17 -4.07
C LEU A 779 -21.03 -18.21 -2.54
N ALA A 780 -22.17 -18.66 -2.00
CA ALA A 780 -22.35 -18.77 -0.55
C ALA A 780 -21.35 -19.76 0.08
N LYS A 781 -21.22 -20.97 -0.49
CA LYS A 781 -20.23 -21.97 -0.05
C LYS A 781 -18.81 -21.43 -0.14
N THR A 782 -18.49 -20.72 -1.22
CA THR A 782 -17.17 -20.11 -1.43
C THR A 782 -16.90 -19.01 -0.41
N ALA A 783 -17.89 -18.18 -0.07
CA ALA A 783 -17.74 -17.14 0.95
C ALA A 783 -17.48 -17.73 2.35
N VAL A 784 -18.21 -18.81 2.71
CA VAL A 784 -17.97 -19.54 3.96
C VAL A 784 -16.57 -20.17 3.97
N PHE A 785 -16.17 -20.82 2.88
CA PHE A 785 -14.83 -21.39 2.74
C PHE A 785 -13.74 -20.31 2.86
N ALA A 786 -13.90 -19.17 2.16
CA ALA A 786 -12.96 -18.06 2.20
C ALA A 786 -12.83 -17.48 3.61
N GLY A 787 -13.96 -17.24 4.29
CA GLY A 787 -13.97 -16.75 5.67
C GLY A 787 -13.33 -17.74 6.64
N GLY A 788 -13.70 -19.02 6.56
CA GLY A 788 -13.12 -20.07 7.39
C GLY A 788 -11.62 -20.27 7.16
N LEU A 789 -11.18 -20.29 5.90
CA LEU A 789 -9.77 -20.40 5.54
C LEU A 789 -8.97 -19.20 6.08
N ALA A 790 -9.45 -17.97 5.88
CA ALA A 790 -8.78 -16.76 6.35
C ALA A 790 -8.67 -16.73 7.88
N VAL A 791 -9.77 -17.07 8.59
CA VAL A 791 -9.78 -17.15 10.06
C VAL A 791 -8.80 -18.22 10.54
N LEU A 792 -8.82 -19.42 9.98
CA LEU A 792 -7.91 -20.50 10.39
C LEU A 792 -6.44 -20.15 10.11
N CYS A 793 -6.12 -19.58 8.95
CA CYS A 793 -4.76 -19.11 8.64
C CYS A 793 -4.26 -18.08 9.67
N TYR A 794 -5.13 -17.16 10.10
CA TYR A 794 -4.80 -16.16 11.10
C TYR A 794 -4.67 -16.76 12.51
N VAL A 795 -5.64 -17.59 12.93
CA VAL A 795 -5.70 -18.16 14.28
C VAL A 795 -4.56 -19.13 14.54
N LEU A 796 -4.22 -19.99 13.57
CA LEU A 796 -3.11 -20.95 13.71
C LEU A 796 -1.77 -20.25 13.96
N TYR A 797 -1.59 -19.05 13.43
CA TYR A 797 -0.37 -18.23 13.59
C TYR A 797 -0.60 -16.98 14.44
N LEU A 798 -1.64 -16.98 15.29
CA LEU A 798 -2.00 -15.84 16.13
C LEU A 798 -0.82 -15.33 17.00
N PRO A 799 0.04 -16.18 17.60
CA PRO A 799 1.19 -15.69 18.35
C PRO A 799 2.15 -14.82 17.52
N PHE A 800 2.33 -15.13 16.23
CA PHE A 800 3.11 -14.31 15.31
C PHE A 800 2.41 -12.96 15.06
N TYR A 801 1.14 -12.99 14.64
CA TYR A 801 0.39 -11.76 14.32
C TYR A 801 0.13 -10.85 15.51
N ARG A 802 0.14 -11.39 16.74
CA ARG A 802 0.08 -10.58 17.97
C ARG A 802 1.28 -9.65 18.10
N HIS A 803 2.48 -10.15 17.81
CA HIS A 803 3.74 -9.40 17.94
C HIS A 803 4.16 -8.70 16.64
N TYR A 804 3.64 -9.10 15.48
CA TYR A 804 3.93 -8.40 14.22
C TYR A 804 3.25 -7.03 14.15
N ALA A 805 4.01 -5.99 13.80
CA ALA A 805 3.54 -4.63 13.59
C ALA A 805 3.89 -4.14 12.18
N ALA A 806 2.87 -3.91 11.35
CA ALA A 806 3.06 -3.40 9.99
C ALA A 806 3.52 -1.93 10.02
N MET A 807 4.73 -1.65 9.52
CA MET A 807 5.26 -0.28 9.43
C MET A 807 4.63 0.47 8.24
N SER A 808 3.72 1.41 8.55
CA SER A 808 3.15 2.38 7.61
C SER A 808 2.73 1.81 6.25
N VAL A 809 1.92 0.75 6.22
CA VAL A 809 1.49 0.11 4.97
C VAL A 809 0.09 0.54 4.57
N GLY A 810 -0.06 1.12 3.38
CA GLY A 810 -1.36 1.42 2.74
C GLY A 810 -1.40 0.93 1.29
N ILE A 811 -2.52 1.15 0.61
CA ILE A 811 -2.64 0.90 -0.84
C ILE A 811 -2.66 2.25 -1.57
N GLY A 812 -1.82 2.38 -2.60
CA GLY A 812 -1.73 3.55 -3.48
C GLY A 812 -1.91 3.17 -4.94
N LEU A 813 -2.22 4.16 -5.77
CA LEU A 813 -2.27 4.02 -7.22
C LEU A 813 -0.92 4.36 -7.85
N THR A 814 -0.48 3.52 -8.77
CA THR A 814 0.81 3.67 -9.44
C THR A 814 0.85 4.95 -10.30
N ARG A 815 1.91 5.76 -10.14
CA ARG A 815 2.06 7.06 -10.83
C ARG A 815 2.80 6.96 -12.17
N GLY A 816 3.83 6.11 -12.22
CA GLY A 816 4.66 5.83 -13.41
C GLY A 816 4.14 4.65 -14.22
N ARG A 817 4.52 4.62 -15.51
CA ARG A 817 4.19 3.51 -16.42
C ARG A 817 5.42 2.63 -16.57
N THR A 818 5.26 1.31 -16.48
CA THR A 818 6.33 0.39 -16.86
C THR A 818 6.45 0.35 -18.38
N ASP A 819 7.67 0.48 -18.88
CA ASP A 819 7.94 0.36 -20.30
C ASP A 819 7.60 -1.07 -20.80
N GLY A 820 6.97 -1.15 -21.98
CA GLY A 820 6.52 -2.42 -22.53
C GLY A 820 7.67 -3.37 -22.82
N TRP A 821 8.82 -2.87 -23.26
CA TRP A 821 9.99 -3.69 -23.56
C TRP A 821 10.68 -4.18 -22.30
N GLN A 822 10.80 -3.33 -21.27
CA GLN A 822 11.30 -3.75 -19.95
C GLN A 822 10.41 -4.86 -19.36
N TRP A 823 9.09 -4.71 -19.44
CA TRP A 823 8.16 -5.72 -18.94
C TRP A 823 8.25 -7.03 -19.74
N LEU A 824 8.31 -6.96 -21.07
CA LEU A 824 8.50 -8.13 -21.94
C LEU A 824 9.84 -8.82 -21.74
N THR A 825 10.87 -8.09 -21.35
CA THR A 825 12.18 -8.67 -21.01
C THR A 825 12.08 -9.59 -19.78
N ILE A 826 11.19 -9.28 -18.84
CA ILE A 826 10.95 -10.08 -17.64
C ILE A 826 9.96 -11.23 -17.93
N TRP A 827 8.80 -10.87 -18.49
CA TRP A 827 7.63 -11.75 -18.56
C TRP A 827 7.34 -12.33 -19.95
N GLY A 828 8.11 -11.94 -20.98
CA GLY A 828 7.84 -12.29 -22.38
C GLY A 828 7.79 -13.79 -22.65
N CYS A 829 8.64 -14.59 -21.99
CA CYS A 829 8.61 -16.04 -22.10
C CYS A 829 7.28 -16.62 -21.56
N PHE A 830 6.86 -16.22 -20.36
CA PHE A 830 5.60 -16.65 -19.77
C PHE A 830 4.38 -16.15 -20.54
N LEU A 831 4.41 -14.92 -21.06
CA LEU A 831 3.38 -14.40 -21.94
C LEU A 831 3.26 -15.23 -23.22
N PHE A 832 4.38 -15.56 -23.86
CA PHE A 832 4.39 -16.41 -25.04
C PHE A 832 3.81 -17.80 -24.75
N LEU A 833 4.20 -18.42 -23.64
CA LEU A 833 3.68 -19.72 -23.22
C LEU A 833 2.18 -19.66 -22.91
N ALA A 834 1.71 -18.65 -22.17
CA ALA A 834 0.31 -18.45 -21.82
C ALA A 834 -0.56 -18.21 -23.07
N LEU A 835 -0.13 -17.32 -23.97
CA LEU A 835 -0.85 -17.05 -25.21
C LEU A 835 -0.85 -18.29 -26.12
N SER A 836 0.27 -19.01 -26.25
CA SER A 836 0.33 -20.25 -27.03
C SER A 836 -0.60 -21.32 -26.47
N TYR A 837 -0.62 -21.50 -25.15
CA TYR A 837 -1.55 -22.38 -24.46
C TYR A 837 -3.00 -21.98 -24.77
N TYR A 838 -3.37 -20.71 -24.60
CA TYR A 838 -4.74 -20.25 -24.89
C TYR A 838 -5.12 -20.35 -26.36
N LEU A 839 -4.20 -20.09 -27.30
CA LEU A 839 -4.44 -20.26 -28.73
C LEU A 839 -4.74 -21.72 -29.09
N VAL A 840 -3.98 -22.67 -28.53
CA VAL A 840 -4.21 -24.11 -28.71
C VAL A 840 -5.50 -24.54 -28.04
N GLU A 841 -5.72 -24.11 -26.80
CA GLU A 841 -6.89 -24.48 -26.04
C GLU A 841 -8.15 -23.94 -26.70
N LEU A 842 -8.29 -22.65 -26.97
CA LEU A 842 -9.49 -22.06 -27.57
C LEU A 842 -9.88 -22.67 -28.93
N ARG A 843 -8.93 -23.30 -29.65
CA ARG A 843 -9.18 -24.04 -30.90
C ARG A 843 -9.62 -25.50 -30.71
N ARG A 844 -9.57 -26.08 -29.50
CA ARG A 844 -10.00 -27.46 -29.28
C ARG A 844 -11.47 -27.66 -29.68
N ARG A 845 -11.72 -28.73 -30.45
CA ARG A 845 -13.05 -29.13 -30.92
C ARG A 845 -13.81 -29.86 -29.80
N GLY A 846 -15.13 -29.67 -29.74
CA GLY A 846 -16.02 -30.42 -28.83
C GLY A 846 -16.73 -29.61 -27.73
N GLU A 847 -16.43 -28.32 -27.57
CA GLU A 847 -17.16 -27.46 -26.62
C GLU A 847 -18.58 -27.12 -27.10
N ARG A 848 -19.55 -27.17 -26.19
CA ARG A 848 -20.96 -26.82 -26.43
C ARG A 848 -21.31 -25.40 -25.99
N VAL A 849 -20.36 -24.65 -25.45
CA VAL A 849 -20.58 -23.29 -24.95
C VAL A 849 -20.62 -22.30 -26.14
N PRO A 850 -21.70 -21.51 -26.29
CA PRO A 850 -21.86 -20.60 -27.43
C PRO A 850 -20.72 -19.59 -27.62
N ILE A 851 -20.23 -18.95 -26.55
CA ILE A 851 -19.15 -17.95 -26.65
C ILE A 851 -17.82 -18.57 -27.11
N LEU A 852 -17.48 -19.76 -26.63
CA LEU A 852 -16.27 -20.48 -27.06
C LEU A 852 -16.36 -20.92 -28.53
N ARG A 853 -17.55 -21.35 -28.98
CA ARG A 853 -17.76 -21.65 -30.41
C ARG A 853 -17.60 -20.42 -31.28
N TRP A 854 -18.13 -19.27 -30.84
CA TRP A 854 -17.99 -18.01 -31.55
C TRP A 854 -16.53 -17.58 -31.70
N VAL A 855 -15.78 -17.56 -30.58
CA VAL A 855 -14.33 -17.25 -30.59
C VAL A 855 -13.57 -18.21 -31.49
N ARG A 856 -13.84 -19.52 -31.41
CA ARG A 856 -13.19 -20.51 -32.28
C ARG A 856 -13.46 -20.25 -33.76
N MET A 857 -14.71 -19.99 -34.15
CA MET A 857 -15.03 -19.71 -35.56
C MET A 857 -14.29 -18.47 -36.07
N ILE A 858 -14.18 -17.42 -35.26
CA ILE A 858 -13.38 -16.23 -35.61
C ILE A 858 -11.93 -16.63 -35.82
N MET A 859 -11.34 -17.42 -34.91
CA MET A 859 -9.95 -17.84 -35.01
C MET A 859 -9.65 -18.79 -36.18
N GLU A 860 -10.59 -19.66 -36.56
CA GLU A 860 -10.42 -20.66 -37.62
C GLU A 860 -10.78 -20.10 -39.02
N HIS A 861 -11.73 -19.17 -39.11
CA HIS A 861 -12.31 -18.70 -40.38
C HIS A 861 -12.25 -17.16 -40.53
N TRP A 862 -11.23 -16.53 -39.96
CA TRP A 862 -11.06 -15.06 -39.96
C TRP A 862 -11.08 -14.45 -41.37
N THR A 863 -10.66 -15.18 -42.40
CA THR A 863 -10.62 -14.75 -43.81
C THR A 863 -12.01 -14.50 -44.40
N VAL A 864 -13.09 -14.95 -43.75
CA VAL A 864 -14.47 -14.78 -44.21
C VAL A 864 -15.28 -13.86 -43.29
N LEU A 865 -14.59 -12.97 -42.55
CA LEU A 865 -15.15 -12.08 -41.52
C LEU A 865 -16.51 -11.44 -41.88
N PRO A 866 -16.73 -10.92 -43.10
CA PRO A 866 -18.02 -10.31 -43.48
C PRO A 866 -19.20 -11.30 -43.48
N ARG A 867 -18.95 -12.59 -43.72
CA ARG A 867 -19.99 -13.66 -43.76
C ARG A 867 -20.07 -14.43 -42.44
N LEU A 868 -19.17 -14.16 -41.49
CA LEU A 868 -19.01 -14.91 -40.24
C LEU A 868 -20.22 -14.74 -39.30
N GLU A 869 -20.88 -13.58 -39.35
CA GLU A 869 -22.13 -13.36 -38.60
C GLU A 869 -23.32 -14.16 -39.17
N ALA A 870 -23.41 -14.29 -40.49
CA ALA A 870 -24.41 -15.15 -41.13
C ALA A 870 -24.13 -16.64 -40.83
N LEU A 871 -22.86 -17.05 -40.85
CA LEU A 871 -22.43 -18.40 -40.48
C LEU A 871 -22.70 -18.69 -39.00
N HIS A 872 -22.42 -17.72 -38.12
CA HIS A 872 -22.65 -17.81 -36.69
C HIS A 872 -24.15 -17.98 -36.36
N ARG A 873 -25.02 -17.15 -36.95
CA ARG A 873 -26.48 -17.26 -36.79
C ARG A 873 -27.03 -18.62 -37.23
N ARG A 874 -26.38 -19.27 -38.21
CA ARG A 874 -26.76 -20.62 -38.68
C ARG A 874 -26.22 -21.74 -37.79
N LEU A 875 -25.00 -21.60 -37.26
CA LEU A 875 -24.29 -22.66 -36.53
C LEU A 875 -24.45 -22.60 -34.99
N VAL A 876 -24.84 -21.46 -34.43
CA VAL A 876 -25.03 -21.26 -32.99
C VAL A 876 -26.50 -20.94 -32.72
N ARG A 877 -27.31 -21.97 -32.47
CA ARG A 877 -28.73 -21.83 -32.11
C ARG A 877 -28.91 -21.57 -30.61
N GLU A 878 -29.88 -20.72 -30.29
CA GLU A 878 -30.32 -20.24 -28.97
C GLU A 878 -29.24 -19.54 -28.11
N ALA A 879 -29.17 -18.23 -28.29
CA ALA A 879 -28.40 -17.31 -27.46
C ALA A 879 -29.29 -16.76 -26.33
N GLY A 880 -29.22 -17.35 -25.13
CA GLY A 880 -29.87 -16.76 -23.95
C GLY A 880 -29.25 -15.42 -23.54
N PRO A 881 -29.85 -14.66 -22.61
CA PRO A 881 -29.35 -13.35 -22.16
C PRO A 881 -27.88 -13.38 -21.69
N LEU A 882 -27.46 -14.48 -21.05
CA LEU A 882 -26.09 -14.68 -20.58
C LEU A 882 -25.06 -14.69 -21.72
N TYR A 883 -25.42 -15.19 -22.91
CA TYR A 883 -24.52 -15.17 -24.06
C TYR A 883 -24.27 -13.74 -24.56
N HIS A 884 -25.32 -12.91 -24.60
CA HIS A 884 -25.20 -11.52 -25.03
C HIS A 884 -24.37 -10.70 -24.05
N THR A 885 -24.55 -10.92 -22.74
CA THR A 885 -23.73 -10.25 -21.71
C THR A 885 -22.27 -10.71 -21.78
N GLU A 886 -22.00 -12.00 -21.95
CA GLU A 886 -20.64 -12.52 -22.14
C GLU A 886 -19.96 -11.94 -23.40
N ARG A 887 -20.69 -11.85 -24.52
CA ARG A 887 -20.17 -11.26 -25.76
C ARG A 887 -19.91 -9.77 -25.63
N LEU A 888 -20.80 -9.03 -24.96
CA LEU A 888 -20.62 -7.61 -24.66
C LEU A 888 -19.41 -7.39 -23.74
N ALA A 889 -19.28 -8.18 -22.67
CA ALA A 889 -18.15 -8.12 -21.74
C ALA A 889 -16.82 -8.42 -22.45
N LEU A 890 -16.79 -9.41 -23.35
CA LEU A 890 -15.64 -9.70 -24.18
C LEU A 890 -15.27 -8.51 -25.10
N GLY A 891 -16.27 -7.91 -25.75
CA GLY A 891 -16.07 -6.72 -26.59
C GLY A 891 -15.53 -5.53 -25.81
N ILE A 892 -16.12 -5.22 -24.65
CA ILE A 892 -15.66 -4.16 -23.74
C ILE A 892 -14.24 -4.46 -23.25
N GLY A 893 -13.94 -5.70 -22.88
CA GLY A 893 -12.61 -6.12 -22.43
C GLY A 893 -11.54 -5.93 -23.51
N LEU A 894 -11.83 -6.32 -24.75
CA LEU A 894 -10.91 -6.12 -25.88
C LEU A 894 -10.72 -4.63 -26.22
N LEU A 895 -11.79 -3.85 -26.23
CA LEU A 895 -11.71 -2.39 -26.42
C LEU A 895 -10.91 -1.73 -25.29
N THR A 896 -11.06 -2.21 -24.06
CA THR A 896 -10.27 -1.74 -22.91
C THR A 896 -8.79 -2.08 -23.08
N ALA A 897 -8.46 -3.30 -23.51
CA ALA A 897 -7.07 -3.68 -23.79
C ALA A 897 -6.44 -2.82 -24.90
N VAL A 898 -7.19 -2.54 -25.98
CA VAL A 898 -6.76 -1.63 -27.06
C VAL A 898 -6.58 -0.21 -26.52
N ALA A 899 -7.53 0.30 -25.74
CA ALA A 899 -7.42 1.63 -25.12
C ALA A 899 -6.19 1.73 -24.21
N LEU A 900 -5.92 0.72 -23.38
CA LEU A 900 -4.72 0.65 -22.55
C LEU A 900 -3.44 0.67 -23.41
N ALA A 901 -3.39 -0.09 -24.50
CA ALA A 901 -2.25 -0.09 -25.41
C ALA A 901 -2.04 1.28 -26.09
N LEU A 902 -3.11 1.91 -26.56
CA LEU A 902 -3.07 3.26 -27.15
C LEU A 902 -2.60 4.33 -26.14
N LEU A 903 -2.99 4.17 -24.87
CA LEU A 903 -2.52 5.00 -23.76
C LEU A 903 -1.10 4.64 -23.27
N LYS A 904 -0.41 3.71 -23.95
CA LYS A 904 0.93 3.19 -23.62
C LYS A 904 1.00 2.44 -22.28
N TYR A 905 -0.11 1.90 -21.77
CA TYR A 905 -0.16 0.96 -20.65
C TYR A 905 -0.01 -0.48 -21.16
N TRP A 906 1.12 -0.77 -21.80
CA TRP A 906 1.38 -2.05 -22.45
C TRP A 906 1.27 -3.26 -21.50
N PRO A 907 1.85 -3.27 -20.29
CA PRO A 907 1.68 -4.37 -19.35
C PRO A 907 0.22 -4.66 -19.03
N GLY A 908 -0.57 -3.62 -18.77
CA GLY A 908 -2.00 -3.73 -18.48
C GLY A 908 -2.79 -4.28 -19.67
N ALA A 909 -2.48 -3.83 -20.89
CA ALA A 909 -3.10 -4.34 -22.10
C ALA A 909 -2.79 -5.83 -22.34
N LEU A 910 -1.52 -6.23 -22.20
CA LEU A 910 -1.10 -7.62 -22.41
C LEU A 910 -1.67 -8.55 -21.33
N ALA A 911 -1.66 -8.12 -20.07
CA ALA A 911 -2.28 -8.87 -18.98
C ALA A 911 -3.79 -9.01 -19.18
N ALA A 912 -4.48 -7.95 -19.64
CA ALA A 912 -5.92 -8.02 -19.94
C ALA A 912 -6.25 -9.09 -21.00
N LEU A 913 -5.43 -9.23 -22.05
CA LEU A 913 -5.63 -10.27 -23.07
C LEU A 913 -5.53 -11.68 -22.48
N VAL A 914 -4.57 -11.92 -21.59
CA VAL A 914 -4.42 -13.20 -20.88
C VAL A 914 -5.61 -13.43 -19.95
N LEU A 915 -6.02 -12.43 -19.17
CA LEU A 915 -7.16 -12.55 -18.26
C LEU A 915 -8.47 -12.83 -19.01
N ILE A 916 -8.68 -12.21 -20.17
CA ILE A 916 -9.82 -12.50 -21.05
C ILE A 916 -9.78 -13.95 -21.53
N GLY A 917 -8.61 -14.42 -22.02
CA GLY A 917 -8.42 -15.81 -22.45
C GLY A 917 -8.71 -16.81 -21.34
N GLY A 918 -8.19 -16.57 -20.13
CA GLY A 918 -8.43 -17.42 -18.96
C GLY A 918 -9.90 -17.41 -18.52
N GLY A 919 -10.54 -16.23 -18.53
CA GLY A 919 -11.98 -16.08 -18.25
C GLY A 919 -12.86 -16.89 -19.21
N LEU A 920 -12.50 -16.92 -20.49
CA LEU A 920 -13.18 -17.76 -21.48
C LEU A 920 -12.98 -19.25 -21.20
N LEU A 921 -11.75 -19.68 -20.87
CA LEU A 921 -11.46 -21.09 -20.60
C LEU A 921 -12.18 -21.63 -19.36
N PHE A 922 -12.44 -20.82 -18.34
CA PHE A 922 -13.27 -21.22 -17.19
C PHE A 922 -14.73 -21.53 -17.55
N ARG A 923 -15.20 -21.15 -18.75
CA ARG A 923 -16.55 -21.49 -19.23
C ARG A 923 -16.66 -22.91 -19.74
N ARG A 924 -15.54 -23.61 -19.95
CA ARG A 924 -15.52 -24.97 -20.49
C ARG A 924 -16.23 -25.95 -19.58
N ARG A 925 -17.08 -26.80 -20.16
CA ARG A 925 -17.80 -27.84 -19.41
C ARG A 925 -17.05 -29.16 -19.31
N ARG A 926 -16.05 -29.39 -20.18
CA ARG A 926 -15.30 -30.65 -20.26
C ARG A 926 -13.91 -30.58 -19.65
N ALA A 927 -13.51 -29.44 -19.07
CA ALA A 927 -12.18 -29.27 -18.52
C ALA A 927 -11.95 -30.16 -17.29
N GLY A 928 -10.81 -30.84 -17.25
CA GLY A 928 -10.39 -31.59 -16.07
C GLY A 928 -9.95 -30.67 -14.92
N PRO A 929 -9.96 -31.12 -13.65
CA PRO A 929 -9.41 -30.36 -12.52
C PRO A 929 -7.98 -29.83 -12.76
N GLN A 930 -7.15 -30.57 -13.49
CA GLN A 930 -5.78 -30.18 -13.83
C GLN A 930 -5.74 -29.03 -14.84
N GLU A 931 -6.59 -29.08 -15.88
CA GLU A 931 -6.67 -28.01 -16.88
C GLU A 931 -7.19 -26.71 -16.26
N ASP A 932 -8.17 -26.82 -15.36
CA ASP A 932 -8.66 -25.69 -14.56
C ASP A 932 -7.56 -25.12 -13.68
N PHE A 933 -6.74 -25.96 -13.04
CA PHE A 933 -5.63 -25.48 -12.22
C PHE A 933 -4.54 -24.80 -13.05
N VAL A 934 -4.17 -25.35 -14.22
CA VAL A 934 -3.24 -24.68 -15.15
C VAL A 934 -3.77 -23.31 -15.54
N ASN A 935 -5.06 -23.24 -15.92
CA ASN A 935 -5.68 -21.96 -16.26
C ASN A 935 -5.71 -21.00 -15.07
N LEU A 936 -5.90 -21.53 -13.86
CA LEU A 936 -5.93 -20.74 -12.63
C LEU A 936 -4.55 -20.18 -12.28
N LEU A 937 -3.47 -20.95 -12.41
CA LEU A 937 -2.11 -20.47 -12.18
C LEU A 937 -1.76 -19.32 -13.14
N VAL A 938 -2.04 -19.49 -14.43
CA VAL A 938 -1.83 -18.43 -15.44
C VAL A 938 -2.70 -17.21 -15.13
N PHE A 939 -3.98 -17.41 -14.81
CA PHE A 939 -4.91 -16.33 -14.52
C PHE A 939 -4.49 -15.53 -13.28
N VAL A 940 -4.15 -16.21 -12.17
CA VAL A 940 -3.72 -15.57 -10.93
C VAL A 940 -2.37 -14.87 -11.11
N GLY A 941 -1.39 -15.51 -11.78
CA GLY A 941 -0.10 -14.89 -12.06
C GLY A 941 -0.25 -13.58 -12.83
N PHE A 942 -1.02 -13.56 -13.92
CA PHE A 942 -1.27 -12.34 -14.68
C PHE A 942 -2.18 -11.33 -13.96
N LEU A 943 -3.04 -11.78 -13.05
CA LEU A 943 -3.81 -10.89 -12.19
C LEU A 943 -2.91 -10.15 -11.20
N LEU A 944 -1.90 -10.82 -10.64
CA LEU A 944 -0.87 -10.18 -9.82
C LEU A 944 -0.07 -9.16 -10.64
N LEU A 945 0.35 -9.53 -11.86
CA LEU A 945 1.07 -8.63 -12.76
C LEU A 945 0.25 -7.40 -13.16
N LEU A 946 -1.07 -7.54 -13.34
CA LEU A 946 -1.95 -6.39 -13.53
C LEU A 946 -2.09 -5.57 -12.24
N GLY A 947 -2.21 -6.25 -11.10
CA GLY A 947 -2.37 -5.63 -9.78
C GLY A 947 -1.21 -4.71 -9.43
N VAL A 948 0.03 -5.13 -9.66
CA VAL A 948 1.24 -4.31 -9.39
C VAL A 948 1.43 -3.14 -10.36
N GLU A 949 0.80 -3.18 -11.53
CA GLU A 949 0.81 -2.06 -12.49
C GLU A 949 -0.22 -0.99 -12.12
N VAL A 950 -1.30 -1.37 -11.43
CA VAL A 950 -2.36 -0.45 -10.99
C VAL A 950 -2.15 0.04 -9.56
N PHE A 951 -1.73 -0.84 -8.67
CA PHE A 951 -1.62 -0.61 -7.24
C PHE A 951 -0.18 -0.80 -6.76
N PHE A 952 0.19 -0.03 -5.74
CA PHE A 952 1.42 -0.24 -5.00
C PHE A 952 1.16 -0.16 -3.49
N LEU A 953 1.99 -0.86 -2.73
CA LEU A 953 2.05 -0.77 -1.27
C LEU A 953 2.66 0.57 -0.88
N ARG A 954 1.85 1.48 -0.33
CA ARG A 954 2.34 2.73 0.25
C ARG A 954 3.15 2.40 1.49
N ASP A 955 4.41 2.77 1.48
CA ASP A 955 5.34 2.71 2.60
C ASP A 955 6.15 4.01 2.68
N PHE A 956 7.26 4.00 3.42
CA PHE A 956 8.14 5.15 3.57
C PHE A 956 8.76 5.63 2.24
N LEU A 957 8.77 4.81 1.19
CA LEU A 957 9.29 5.17 -0.14
C LEU A 957 8.27 5.93 -1.00
N GLN A 958 7.02 6.09 -0.54
CA GLN A 958 5.94 6.70 -1.35
C GLN A 958 6.22 8.13 -1.87
N GLY A 959 7.17 8.83 -1.25
CA GLY A 959 7.57 10.20 -1.59
C GLY A 959 8.66 10.28 -2.68
N GLY A 960 9.36 9.19 -2.98
CA GLY A 960 10.47 9.17 -3.92
C GLY A 960 10.23 8.31 -5.17
N ASP A 961 11.25 8.18 -6.02
CA ASP A 961 11.15 7.45 -7.28
C ASP A 961 11.07 5.92 -7.11
N HIS A 962 11.42 5.41 -5.92
CA HIS A 962 11.35 3.99 -5.55
C HIS A 962 9.98 3.57 -5.00
N TYR A 963 8.94 4.41 -5.10
CA TYR A 963 7.65 4.22 -4.43
C TYR A 963 6.98 2.86 -4.66
N ARG A 964 7.26 2.18 -5.78
CA ARG A 964 6.68 0.86 -6.12
C ARG A 964 7.64 -0.31 -5.93
N MET A 965 8.89 -0.06 -5.54
CA MET A 965 9.95 -1.09 -5.43
C MET A 965 9.51 -2.28 -4.58
N ASN A 966 9.01 -2.02 -3.37
CA ASN A 966 8.56 -3.06 -2.44
C ASN A 966 7.36 -3.85 -2.94
N THR A 967 6.56 -3.28 -3.84
CA THR A 967 5.41 -3.99 -4.43
C THR A 967 5.90 -5.03 -5.43
N LEU A 968 6.77 -4.63 -6.36
CA LEU A 968 7.33 -5.55 -7.36
C LEU A 968 8.14 -6.64 -6.66
N PHE A 969 8.98 -6.27 -5.70
CA PHE A 969 9.81 -7.21 -4.94
C PHE A 969 9.00 -8.32 -4.26
N LYS A 970 7.81 -8.00 -3.73
CA LYS A 970 6.97 -8.97 -3.02
C LYS A 970 6.18 -9.88 -3.95
N PHE A 971 5.64 -9.35 -5.04
CA PHE A 971 4.69 -10.09 -5.88
C PHE A 971 5.30 -10.73 -7.12
N TYR A 972 6.46 -10.25 -7.61
CA TYR A 972 7.05 -10.79 -8.84
C TYR A 972 7.44 -12.26 -8.70
N ILE A 973 8.04 -12.65 -7.57
CA ILE A 973 8.38 -14.07 -7.35
C ILE A 973 7.13 -14.95 -7.29
N GLN A 974 6.06 -14.49 -6.65
CA GLN A 974 4.79 -15.22 -6.61
C GLN A 974 4.11 -15.35 -7.99
N ALA A 975 4.30 -14.37 -8.87
CA ALA A 975 3.78 -14.42 -10.24
C ALA A 975 4.65 -15.29 -11.17
N TRP A 976 5.94 -15.45 -10.84
CA TRP A 976 6.88 -16.29 -11.57
C TRP A 976 6.69 -17.78 -11.28
N VAL A 977 6.50 -18.11 -9.99
CA VAL A 977 6.23 -19.47 -9.50
C VAL A 977 4.81 -19.87 -9.86
#